data_AF-A0A966GP19-F1
#
_entry.id   AF-A0A966GP19-F1
#
_cell.length_a   1.000
_cell.length_b   1.000
_cell.length_c   1.000
_cell.angle_alpha   90.00
_cell.angle_beta   90.00
_cell.angle_gamma   90.00
#
_symmetry.space_group_name_H-M   'P 1'
#
loop_
_entity.id
_entity.type
_entity.pdbx_description
1 polymer ?
#
loop_
_entity_poly.entity_id
_entity_poly.type
_entity_poly.pdbx_seq_one_letter_code
_entity_poly.pdbx_strand_id
1 'polypeptide(L)'
;MKRFCLVLFSLFLLISFVNTTSAEEVVNVDNYAYKSIVKIKTFSLNEDYFLKKTAEGSGIIISKDGMILTNYHVVIENEELNNSIKESAYQICLVDNSDEKPDCSYVAKLIAHNKDLDVALLKIQNIPELNNLQTFPFLNLNRIDNTKTGDQITAFGFPGIGGDTITITSGSVSGKVDRNNIRWIKTDAVISFGNSGGAAIDKNGDVVGITTEVASDFLGSLGYIISASSLVDWIDLNSNKSEVNNNLSDKIINFTKKDITLGKSDKFENKDPLFSITKPADWVFDYNGESDLFIEKSGDDEGGLVSIHISKVPYQARIIDIDGFFRRSVHEQMLSGLTSIDKSEVVNIAGHPAKKISYFFMSMNLKTYLVPVGNYLFDITLDYGYDNKDKDIVDNIISSLVINETARANEAKEYSHNNPKFFITSNDNWVFSEKNDITSPLFLVSKVDSGVFADIGIKKNSAETKEMSNKEYIENWSRKNEVIRQSLKFVNLQIELLESSDNFNLSDELKNIVMLEYLMKSDNDSKIISYNREYHIKTGDNIIIISFNYYGDDKVFYEKTIADFNHMLSSFSLLAKKTEPVVLTPVPITTPAPTTEKDINKSEELSQSKTQNKPSTLNSRLKGKIVIKVEDAGKAYYINPVNNTINYLGRPDDAFAVMRNQGVGITSLNLDKIPLGLSNLSGLDSDGDKLPDAFEDAIGTDKNKKDSDGDGYDDYEELLNGYNPLSLESVKIKHDLNFAKTHAGKIFLDVERNGEAWYINPDDGKRYFLGRPADAFSVMRILGLGISNSNFDDL
;
A
#
# COMPACT_ATOMS: atom_id res chain seq x y z
N MET A 1 11.22 75.23 17.85
CA MET A 1 9.99 74.69 18.51
C MET A 1 10.16 73.19 18.75
N LYS A 2 9.43 72.59 19.71
CA LYS A 2 9.23 71.12 19.96
C LYS A 2 10.48 70.21 19.72
N ARG A 3 11.42 70.00 20.67
CA ARG A 3 11.39 69.15 21.91
C ARG A 3 11.12 67.65 21.64
N PHE A 4 12.06 66.70 21.88
CA PHE A 4 12.65 66.17 23.14
C PHE A 4 11.72 65.18 23.90
N CYS A 5 12.14 64.14 24.66
CA CYS A 5 13.32 63.23 24.68
C CYS A 5 13.24 62.33 25.95
N LEU A 6 13.81 61.11 25.91
CA LEU A 6 14.37 60.28 27.02
C LEU A 6 13.53 59.87 28.28
N VAL A 7 13.50 58.54 28.52
CA VAL A 7 13.98 57.79 29.74
C VAL A 7 13.27 57.89 31.12
N LEU A 8 12.70 56.74 31.54
CA LEU A 8 12.68 56.03 32.85
C LEU A 8 12.46 56.70 34.24
N PHE A 9 11.77 55.92 35.10
CA PHE A 9 12.00 55.61 36.54
C PHE A 9 11.03 56.09 37.66
N SER A 10 10.64 55.12 38.51
CA SER A 10 10.17 55.13 39.92
C SER A 10 8.99 56.00 40.43
N LEU A 11 7.86 55.32 40.70
CA LEU A 11 7.32 54.96 42.04
C LEU A 11 7.08 56.05 43.14
N PHE A 12 5.81 56.25 43.54
CA PHE A 12 5.25 56.10 44.92
C PHE A 12 3.71 56.32 44.86
N LEU A 13 2.82 55.34 45.09
CA LEU A 13 2.39 54.67 46.34
C LEU A 13 1.24 55.41 47.07
N LEU A 14 0.02 54.87 46.97
CA LEU A 14 -1.02 54.93 48.02
C LEU A 14 -1.97 53.73 47.90
N ILE A 15 -2.53 53.29 49.04
CA ILE A 15 -3.13 51.96 49.22
C ILE A 15 -4.66 52.01 49.13
N SER A 16 -5.26 50.98 48.54
CA SER A 16 -6.66 50.60 48.79
C SER A 16 -6.81 49.09 48.65
N PHE A 17 -7.28 48.42 49.70
CA PHE A 17 -7.52 46.98 49.69
C PHE A 17 -8.76 46.65 48.85
N VAL A 18 -8.62 45.74 47.89
CA VAL A 18 -9.71 44.98 47.29
C VAL A 18 -9.31 43.51 47.33
N ASN A 19 -10.23 42.63 47.72
CA ASN A 19 -9.93 41.22 47.96
C ASN A 19 -9.49 40.51 46.68
N THR A 20 -8.28 39.96 46.66
CA THR A 20 -7.86 38.97 45.67
C THR A 20 -8.59 37.65 45.93
N THR A 21 -9.78 37.51 45.36
CA THR A 21 -10.17 36.19 44.85
C THR A 21 -9.28 35.93 43.65
N SER A 22 -8.29 35.07 43.81
CA SER A 22 -7.62 34.48 42.65
C SER A 22 -8.67 33.68 41.89
N ALA A 23 -9.03 34.13 40.69
CA ALA A 23 -9.56 33.20 39.72
C ALA A 23 -8.47 32.14 39.52
N GLU A 24 -8.80 30.87 39.76
CA GLU A 24 -7.92 29.79 39.35
C GLU A 24 -7.84 29.87 37.82
N GLU A 25 -6.63 30.12 37.32
CA GLU A 25 -6.35 30.14 35.89
C GLU A 25 -6.52 28.69 35.40
N VAL A 26 -7.69 28.40 34.82
CA VAL A 26 -8.03 27.06 34.34
C VAL A 26 -7.08 26.71 33.21
N VAL A 27 -6.02 25.97 33.56
CA VAL A 27 -5.05 25.44 32.61
C VAL A 27 -5.82 24.54 31.64
N ASN A 28 -5.96 24.99 30.40
CA ASN A 28 -6.64 24.21 29.37
C ASN A 28 -5.75 23.00 29.03
N VAL A 29 -6.07 21.83 29.58
CA VAL A 29 -5.16 20.66 29.57
C VAL A 29 -4.87 20.19 28.13
N ASP A 30 -5.87 20.35 27.25
CA ASP A 30 -5.79 20.13 25.81
C ASP A 30 -4.60 20.85 25.13
N ASN A 31 -4.23 22.07 25.61
CA ASN A 31 -3.18 22.89 25.00
C ASN A 31 -1.76 22.33 25.15
N TYR A 32 -1.54 21.24 25.88
CA TYR A 32 -0.22 20.61 26.01
C TYR A 32 -0.20 19.09 25.88
N ALA A 33 -1.35 18.42 25.79
CA ALA A 33 -1.43 16.96 25.64
C ALA A 33 -0.64 16.45 24.41
N TYR A 34 -0.60 17.24 23.33
CA TYR A 34 0.16 16.94 22.11
C TYR A 34 1.67 16.72 22.35
N LYS A 35 2.27 17.32 23.38
CA LYS A 35 3.71 17.17 23.70
C LYS A 35 4.07 15.79 24.29
N SER A 36 3.05 14.99 24.63
CA SER A 36 3.19 13.59 25.04
C SER A 36 2.86 12.61 23.91
N ILE A 37 2.59 13.12 22.70
CA ILE A 37 2.28 12.29 21.54
C ILE A 37 3.52 12.25 20.64
N VAL A 38 3.80 11.07 20.08
CA VAL A 38 4.99 10.84 19.25
C VAL A 38 4.62 10.23 17.91
N LYS A 39 5.36 10.58 16.86
CA LYS A 39 5.36 9.83 15.60
C LYS A 39 6.35 8.67 15.77
N ILE A 40 5.93 7.47 15.40
CA ILE A 40 6.75 6.26 15.39
C ILE A 40 6.99 5.91 13.93
N LYS A 41 8.26 5.90 13.49
CA LYS A 41 8.68 5.30 12.23
C LYS A 41 9.33 3.94 12.53
N THR A 42 8.74 2.88 12.02
CA THR A 42 9.20 1.50 12.18
C THR A 42 9.92 1.05 10.92
N PHE A 43 11.11 0.49 11.11
CA PHE A 43 12.02 0.05 10.07
C PHE A 43 12.36 -1.42 10.22
N SER A 44 12.54 -2.13 9.12
CA SER A 44 13.13 -3.47 9.07
C SER A 44 14.26 -3.53 8.04
N LEU A 45 14.86 -4.71 7.87
CA LEU A 45 15.73 -4.97 6.73
C LEU A 45 14.92 -5.41 5.52
N ASN A 46 15.12 -4.71 4.41
CA ASN A 46 14.68 -5.19 3.11
C ASN A 46 15.51 -6.41 2.65
N GLU A 47 15.13 -6.96 1.51
CA GLU A 47 15.75 -8.16 0.91
C GLU A 47 17.26 -8.02 0.70
N ASP A 48 17.74 -6.81 0.39
CA ASP A 48 19.14 -6.45 0.15
C ASP A 48 19.89 -6.06 1.45
N TYR A 49 19.35 -6.36 2.62
CA TYR A 49 19.90 -5.98 3.93
C TYR A 49 19.99 -4.46 4.18
N PHE A 50 19.29 -3.61 3.41
CA PHE A 50 19.17 -2.17 3.68
C PHE A 50 18.03 -1.91 4.68
N LEU A 51 18.22 -0.94 5.57
CA LEU A 51 17.19 -0.53 6.53
C LEU A 51 16.13 0.32 5.80
N LYS A 52 14.86 -0.09 5.84
CA LYS A 52 13.75 0.57 5.13
C LYS A 52 12.57 0.79 6.07
N LYS A 53 11.90 1.96 5.98
CA LYS A 53 10.65 2.23 6.72
C LYS A 53 9.51 1.38 6.15
N THR A 54 8.82 0.63 7.01
CA THR A 54 7.73 -0.28 6.62
C THR A 54 6.40 0.06 7.29
N ALA A 55 6.42 0.65 8.50
CA ALA A 55 5.25 1.26 9.11
C ALA A 55 5.54 2.65 9.70
N GLU A 56 4.51 3.51 9.76
CA GLU A 56 4.52 4.81 10.42
C GLU A 56 3.17 5.01 11.13
N GLY A 57 3.22 5.38 12.41
CA GLY A 57 2.05 5.55 13.26
C GLY A 57 2.31 6.48 14.44
N SER A 58 1.46 6.39 15.46
CA SER A 58 1.47 7.28 16.62
C SER A 58 1.78 6.53 17.93
N GLY A 59 2.11 7.27 18.99
CA GLY A 59 2.31 6.73 20.34
C GLY A 59 2.04 7.76 21.43
N ILE A 60 1.79 7.29 22.65
CA ILE A 60 1.57 8.12 23.85
C ILE A 60 2.72 7.88 24.83
N ILE A 61 3.41 8.93 25.25
CA ILE A 61 4.35 8.85 26.38
C ILE A 61 3.52 8.73 27.67
N ILE A 62 3.67 7.60 28.36
CA ILE A 62 2.94 7.26 29.60
C ILE A 62 3.80 7.31 30.87
N SER A 63 5.09 7.62 30.74
CA SER A 63 5.99 7.82 31.89
C SER A 63 7.00 8.93 31.67
N LYS A 64 7.37 9.61 32.78
CA LYS A 64 8.38 10.68 32.79
C LYS A 64 9.72 10.27 32.18
N ASP A 65 10.08 8.99 32.24
CA ASP A 65 11.33 8.44 31.72
C ASP A 65 11.18 7.79 30.33
N GLY A 66 10.12 8.12 29.58
CA GLY A 66 10.04 7.82 28.14
C GLY A 66 9.54 6.42 27.78
N MET A 67 8.65 5.82 28.58
CA MET A 67 7.83 4.68 28.13
C MET A 67 6.73 5.19 27.20
N ILE A 68 6.59 4.58 26.03
CA ILE A 68 5.58 4.88 25.02
C ILE A 68 4.60 3.71 24.92
N LEU A 69 3.30 4.00 24.96
CA LEU A 69 2.21 3.10 24.59
C LEU A 69 1.83 3.32 23.12
N THR A 70 1.61 2.25 22.37
CA THR A 70 1.16 2.28 20.95
C THR A 70 0.45 0.97 20.60
N ASN A 71 0.00 0.80 19.35
CA ASN A 71 -0.57 -0.47 18.87
C ASN A 71 0.50 -1.51 18.51
N TYR A 72 0.10 -2.78 18.42
CA TYR A 72 0.99 -3.87 18.00
C TYR A 72 1.38 -3.73 16.52
N HIS A 73 0.40 -3.43 15.65
CA HIS A 73 0.61 -3.31 14.21
C HIS A 73 1.48 -2.11 13.80
N VAL A 74 1.67 -1.11 14.67
CA VAL A 74 2.56 0.04 14.42
C VAL A 74 4.04 -0.35 14.56
N VAL A 75 4.36 -1.38 15.35
CA VAL A 75 5.74 -1.72 15.73
C VAL A 75 6.21 -3.10 15.27
N ILE A 76 5.31 -4.03 14.95
CA ILE A 76 5.67 -5.36 14.48
C ILE A 76 5.36 -5.52 12.98
N GLU A 77 6.41 -5.56 12.15
CA GLU A 77 6.34 -6.01 10.74
C GLU A 77 6.66 -7.52 10.62
N ASN A 78 6.46 -8.10 9.43
CA ASN A 78 5.85 -9.41 9.34
C ASN A 78 6.20 -10.20 8.02
N GLU A 79 6.40 -11.52 8.07
CA GLU A 79 6.97 -12.38 6.98
C GLU A 79 6.07 -13.55 6.51
N GLU A 80 5.37 -13.49 5.38
CA GLU A 80 4.30 -14.41 4.91
C GLU A 80 4.32 -15.96 5.17
N LEU A 81 5.44 -16.65 5.43
CA LEU A 81 5.53 -18.12 5.28
C LEU A 81 5.14 -19.02 6.47
N ASN A 82 4.98 -18.57 7.72
CA ASN A 82 4.35 -19.33 8.83
C ASN A 82 3.55 -18.47 9.92
N ASN A 83 4.11 -18.02 11.07
CA ASN A 83 3.72 -16.89 11.97
C ASN A 83 4.81 -16.42 13.05
N SER A 84 5.87 -15.65 12.72
CA SER A 84 6.80 -14.92 13.63
C SER A 84 7.32 -13.57 13.08
N ILE A 85 8.07 -12.83 13.91
CA ILE A 85 8.30 -11.38 13.85
C ILE A 85 9.59 -11.02 13.09
N LYS A 86 9.53 -10.08 12.14
CA LYS A 86 10.74 -9.44 11.60
C LYS A 86 11.42 -8.64 12.68
N GLU A 87 12.75 -8.63 12.67
CA GLU A 87 13.48 -7.72 13.55
C GLU A 87 13.23 -6.27 13.11
N SER A 88 12.51 -5.52 13.95
CA SER A 88 12.05 -4.16 13.66
C SER A 88 12.70 -3.15 14.61
N ALA A 89 13.02 -1.96 14.12
CA ALA A 89 13.69 -0.88 14.83
C ALA A 89 12.93 0.45 14.71
N TYR A 90 13.05 1.31 15.72
CA TYR A 90 12.12 2.43 15.92
C TYR A 90 12.86 3.77 15.98
N GLN A 91 12.57 4.66 15.03
CA GLN A 91 12.84 6.08 15.14
C GLN A 91 11.59 6.76 15.72
N ILE A 92 11.78 7.63 16.70
CA ILE A 92 10.71 8.33 17.42
C ILE A 92 10.86 9.83 17.16
N CYS A 93 9.75 10.50 16.84
CA CYS A 93 9.71 11.95 16.67
C CYS A 93 8.84 12.61 17.74
N LEU A 94 9.38 13.58 18.46
CA LEU A 94 8.71 14.31 19.54
C LEU A 94 8.12 15.64 19.05
N VAL A 95 6.99 16.07 19.62
CA VAL A 95 6.37 17.37 19.32
C VAL A 95 6.72 18.41 20.38
N ASP A 96 7.24 19.57 19.95
CA ASP A 96 7.35 20.77 20.80
C ASP A 96 6.37 21.88 20.37
N ASN A 97 6.06 22.01 19.08
CA ASN A 97 5.00 22.87 18.56
C ASN A 97 4.07 22.05 17.66
N SER A 98 2.76 22.27 17.73
CA SER A 98 1.77 21.55 16.90
C SER A 98 1.93 21.81 15.41
N ASP A 99 2.40 23.02 15.07
CA ASP A 99 2.38 23.56 13.72
C ASP A 99 3.72 23.29 12.96
N GLU A 100 4.63 22.52 13.57
CA GLU A 100 5.98 22.23 13.07
C GLU A 100 6.20 20.71 12.91
N LYS A 101 7.16 20.32 12.05
CA LYS A 101 7.53 18.90 11.89
C LYS A 101 8.19 18.39 13.20
N PRO A 102 7.85 17.19 13.70
CA PRO A 102 8.35 16.68 14.97
C PRO A 102 9.84 16.33 14.91
N ASP A 103 10.55 16.48 16.04
CA ASP A 103 11.98 16.20 16.17
C ASP A 103 12.24 14.68 16.21
N CYS A 104 12.58 14.10 15.05
CA CYS A 104 12.90 12.69 14.87
C CYS A 104 14.29 12.26 15.41
N SER A 105 14.87 13.00 16.36
CA SER A 105 16.21 12.73 16.93
C SER A 105 16.25 11.64 18.01
N TYR A 106 15.27 10.75 18.08
CA TYR A 106 15.14 9.73 19.12
C TYR A 106 15.01 8.34 18.50
N VAL A 107 15.49 7.34 19.23
CA VAL A 107 15.23 5.93 18.92
C VAL A 107 14.65 5.24 20.15
N ALA A 108 13.92 4.15 19.94
CA ALA A 108 13.38 3.35 21.03
C ALA A 108 13.70 1.85 20.86
N LYS A 109 13.48 1.09 21.93
CA LYS A 109 13.45 -0.38 21.93
C LYS A 109 12.08 -0.89 22.35
N LEU A 110 11.75 -2.09 21.93
CA LEU A 110 10.55 -2.81 22.36
C LEU A 110 10.73 -3.35 23.79
N ILE A 111 9.72 -3.18 24.65
CA ILE A 111 9.67 -3.75 26.01
C ILE A 111 8.73 -4.95 26.06
N ALA A 112 7.54 -4.80 25.49
CA ALA A 112 6.51 -5.82 25.43
C ALA A 112 5.50 -5.51 24.33
N HIS A 113 4.78 -6.54 23.87
CA HIS A 113 3.68 -6.40 22.93
C HIS A 113 2.64 -7.53 23.14
N ASN A 114 1.44 -7.33 22.60
CA ASN A 114 0.38 -8.32 22.58
C ASN A 114 -0.49 -8.12 21.33
N LYS A 115 -0.53 -9.14 20.46
CA LYS A 115 -1.29 -9.15 19.20
C LYS A 115 -2.81 -9.13 19.44
N ASP A 116 -3.28 -9.88 20.43
CA ASP A 116 -4.71 -10.04 20.71
C ASP A 116 -5.34 -8.77 21.30
N LEU A 117 -4.52 -7.96 21.99
CA LEU A 117 -4.90 -6.66 22.55
C LEU A 117 -4.57 -5.48 21.62
N ASP A 118 -3.98 -5.74 20.44
CA ASP A 118 -3.35 -4.75 19.55
C ASP A 118 -2.55 -3.66 20.29
N VAL A 119 -1.58 -4.04 21.12
CA VAL A 119 -0.85 -3.10 21.98
C VAL A 119 0.64 -3.42 22.08
N ALA A 120 1.46 -2.37 22.23
CA ALA A 120 2.89 -2.47 22.51
C ALA A 120 3.40 -1.37 23.43
N LEU A 121 4.52 -1.66 24.11
CA LEU A 121 5.30 -0.73 24.91
C LEU A 121 6.69 -0.56 24.29
N LEU A 122 7.05 0.67 23.92
CA LEU A 122 8.40 1.06 23.52
C LEU A 122 9.08 1.91 24.60
N LYS A 123 10.41 1.96 24.59
CA LYS A 123 11.23 2.73 25.53
C LYS A 123 12.25 3.60 24.82
N ILE A 124 12.09 4.92 24.92
CA ILE A 124 13.03 5.90 24.35
C ILE A 124 14.44 5.66 24.93
N GLN A 125 15.43 5.63 24.07
CA GLN A 125 16.84 5.46 24.42
C GLN A 125 17.52 6.82 24.55
N ASN A 126 18.17 7.04 25.70
CA ASN A 126 19.06 8.18 25.91
C ASN A 126 20.41 7.89 25.24
N ILE A 127 20.61 8.44 24.05
CA ILE A 127 21.81 8.27 23.21
C ILE A 127 22.46 9.65 23.05
N PRO A 128 23.59 9.94 23.74
CA PRO A 128 24.13 11.30 23.84
C PRO A 128 24.52 12.00 22.53
N GLU A 129 24.78 11.26 21.45
CA GLU A 129 25.06 11.85 20.12
C GLU A 129 23.80 11.95 19.23
N LEU A 130 22.62 11.70 19.80
CA LEU A 130 21.30 11.91 19.18
C LEU A 130 20.47 12.90 20.00
N ASN A 131 20.32 12.65 21.31
CA ASN A 131 19.45 13.43 22.19
C ASN A 131 20.04 13.60 23.61
N ASN A 132 19.49 14.56 24.35
CA ASN A 132 19.91 14.89 25.72
C ASN A 132 18.74 14.98 26.73
N LEU A 133 17.50 14.67 26.30
CA LEU A 133 16.33 14.71 27.18
C LEU A 133 16.28 13.45 28.06
N GLN A 134 16.40 13.65 29.37
CA GLN A 134 16.27 12.59 30.39
C GLN A 134 14.87 12.50 30.98
N THR A 135 13.98 13.45 30.66
CA THR A 135 12.62 13.51 31.18
C THR A 135 11.67 14.05 30.12
N PHE A 136 10.54 13.37 29.93
CA PHE A 136 9.57 13.64 28.88
C PHE A 136 8.22 14.08 29.48
N PRO A 137 7.45 14.94 28.78
CA PRO A 137 6.03 15.14 29.09
C PRO A 137 5.28 13.82 28.93
N PHE A 138 4.42 13.45 29.87
CA PHE A 138 3.63 12.21 29.80
C PHE A 138 2.18 12.44 30.21
N LEU A 139 1.27 11.62 29.69
CA LEU A 139 -0.15 11.61 30.06
C LEU A 139 -0.46 10.46 31.01
N ASN A 140 -1.50 10.65 31.83
CA ASN A 140 -2.03 9.59 32.69
C ASN A 140 -3.08 8.76 31.94
N LEU A 141 -3.06 7.45 32.17
CA LEU A 141 -4.08 6.53 31.66
C LEU A 141 -5.28 6.50 32.60
N ASN A 142 -6.49 6.73 32.06
CA ASN A 142 -7.72 6.57 32.82
C ASN A 142 -7.94 5.08 33.13
N ARG A 143 -7.72 4.70 34.39
CA ARG A 143 -7.85 3.31 34.87
C ARG A 143 -9.29 2.79 34.91
N ILE A 144 -10.30 3.65 34.82
CA ILE A 144 -11.71 3.27 34.95
C ILE A 144 -12.52 3.98 33.86
N ASP A 145 -12.99 3.24 32.87
CA ASP A 145 -13.83 3.78 31.79
C ASP A 145 -15.18 4.30 32.33
N ASN A 146 -15.19 5.59 32.62
CA ASN A 146 -16.29 6.39 33.14
C ASN A 146 -17.08 7.12 32.03
N THR A 147 -16.63 7.01 30.77
CA THR A 147 -17.20 7.72 29.61
C THR A 147 -18.62 7.26 29.30
N LYS A 148 -19.41 8.13 28.67
CA LYS A 148 -20.81 7.90 28.31
C LYS A 148 -21.07 8.36 26.88
N THR A 149 -22.11 7.84 26.25
CA THR A 149 -22.53 8.31 24.93
C THR A 149 -22.85 9.81 24.98
N GLY A 150 -22.22 10.59 24.09
CA GLY A 150 -22.30 12.05 24.06
C GLY A 150 -21.27 12.80 24.92
N ASP A 151 -20.40 12.12 25.68
CA ASP A 151 -19.23 12.78 26.26
C ASP A 151 -18.24 13.16 25.14
N GLN A 152 -17.67 14.36 25.23
CA GLN A 152 -16.67 14.85 24.28
C GLN A 152 -15.34 14.10 24.46
N ILE A 153 -14.70 13.78 23.34
CA ILE A 153 -13.41 13.09 23.26
C ILE A 153 -12.53 13.81 22.22
N THR A 154 -11.23 13.92 22.49
CA THR A 154 -10.25 14.51 21.55
C THR A 154 -9.15 13.50 21.26
N ALA A 155 -8.93 13.23 19.97
CA ALA A 155 -7.94 12.32 19.44
C ALA A 155 -6.70 13.07 18.91
N PHE A 156 -5.52 12.50 19.11
CA PHE A 156 -4.23 13.07 18.74
C PHE A 156 -3.36 12.02 18.04
N GLY A 157 -2.77 12.36 16.89
CA GLY A 157 -1.86 11.47 16.18
C GLY A 157 -1.26 12.07 14.91
N PHE A 158 -0.63 11.21 14.10
CA PHE A 158 0.03 11.56 12.83
C PHE A 158 -0.60 10.81 11.67
N PRO A 159 -1.86 11.14 11.31
CA PRO A 159 -2.56 10.48 10.24
C PRO A 159 -1.97 10.91 8.89
N GLY A 160 -2.16 10.10 7.85
CA GLY A 160 -1.50 10.33 6.56
C GLY A 160 -1.71 11.70 5.91
N ILE A 161 -2.86 12.34 6.12
CA ILE A 161 -3.10 13.73 5.62
C ILE A 161 -2.32 14.80 6.33
N GLY A 162 -1.96 14.65 7.60
CA GLY A 162 -1.34 15.74 8.38
C GLY A 162 0.03 16.16 7.85
N GLY A 163 0.46 15.59 6.71
CA GLY A 163 1.82 15.56 6.23
C GLY A 163 2.72 15.02 7.32
N ASP A 164 3.44 15.95 7.94
CA ASP A 164 4.36 15.68 9.02
C ASP A 164 3.95 16.18 10.40
N THR A 165 3.01 17.11 10.51
CA THR A 165 2.62 17.70 11.79
C THR A 165 1.62 16.82 12.54
N ILE A 166 1.39 17.12 13.82
CA ILE A 166 0.39 16.43 14.63
C ILE A 166 -1.01 16.92 14.28
N THR A 167 -1.93 15.98 14.04
CA THR A 167 -3.35 16.26 13.82
C THR A 167 -4.11 16.03 15.12
N ILE A 168 -5.04 16.95 15.42
CA ILE A 168 -5.89 16.92 16.61
C ILE A 168 -7.34 16.98 16.13
N THR A 169 -8.16 15.99 16.48
CA THR A 169 -9.57 15.90 16.06
C THR A 169 -10.46 15.72 17.29
N SER A 170 -11.62 16.37 17.32
CA SER A 170 -12.59 16.24 18.43
C SER A 170 -13.92 15.71 17.92
N GLY A 171 -14.59 14.94 18.78
CA GLY A 171 -15.92 14.39 18.53
C GLY A 171 -16.60 13.98 19.83
N SER A 172 -17.59 13.09 19.73
CA SER A 172 -18.32 12.51 20.83
C SER A 172 -18.17 11.00 20.89
N VAL A 173 -18.26 10.43 22.09
CA VAL A 173 -18.44 8.98 22.26
C VAL A 173 -19.80 8.59 21.68
N SER A 174 -19.83 7.97 20.51
CA SER A 174 -21.05 7.52 19.84
C SER A 174 -21.58 6.20 20.42
N GLY A 175 -20.75 5.47 21.18
CA GLY A 175 -21.15 4.25 21.89
C GLY A 175 -19.96 3.39 22.33
N LYS A 176 -20.23 2.15 22.73
CA LYS A 176 -19.22 1.17 23.13
C LYS A 176 -19.52 -0.22 22.57
N VAL A 177 -18.51 -1.08 22.50
CA VAL A 177 -18.66 -2.51 22.22
C VAL A 177 -17.54 -3.28 22.91
N ASP A 178 -17.82 -4.48 23.40
CA ASP A 178 -16.80 -5.37 23.95
C ASP A 178 -16.44 -6.44 22.90
N ARG A 179 -15.16 -6.60 22.59
CA ARG A 179 -14.63 -7.63 21.68
C ARG A 179 -13.49 -8.35 22.40
N ASN A 180 -13.52 -9.69 22.46
CA ASN A 180 -12.47 -10.50 23.11
C ASN A 180 -12.11 -10.06 24.55
N ASN A 181 -13.11 -9.66 25.35
CA ASN A 181 -12.98 -9.05 26.69
C ASN A 181 -12.29 -7.67 26.75
N ILE A 182 -11.93 -7.08 25.61
CA ILE A 182 -11.43 -5.71 25.47
C ILE A 182 -12.63 -4.77 25.30
N ARG A 183 -12.65 -3.63 25.99
CA ARG A 183 -13.65 -2.58 25.77
C ARG A 183 -13.19 -1.61 24.69
N TRP A 184 -14.06 -1.41 23.70
CA TRP A 184 -13.86 -0.47 22.61
C TRP A 184 -14.84 0.70 22.75
N ILE A 185 -14.31 1.91 22.66
CA ILE A 185 -15.06 3.17 22.59
C ILE A 185 -15.22 3.50 21.10
N LYS A 186 -16.45 3.79 20.69
CA LYS A 186 -16.80 4.21 19.33
C LYS A 186 -16.97 5.73 19.32
N THR A 187 -16.44 6.41 18.31
CA THR A 187 -16.45 7.89 18.23
C THR A 187 -16.73 8.40 16.82
N ASP A 188 -17.33 9.58 16.73
CA ASP A 188 -17.48 10.37 15.51
C ASP A 188 -16.29 11.34 15.28
N ALA A 189 -15.31 11.36 16.18
CA ALA A 189 -14.02 12.03 15.95
C ALA A 189 -13.29 11.39 14.77
N VAL A 190 -12.70 12.21 13.89
CA VAL A 190 -12.00 11.74 12.69
C VAL A 190 -10.72 10.98 13.09
N ILE A 191 -10.78 9.65 12.91
CA ILE A 191 -9.64 8.73 12.97
C ILE A 191 -9.35 8.27 11.54
N SER A 192 -8.08 8.08 11.19
CA SER A 192 -7.62 7.51 9.92
C SER A 192 -6.22 6.91 10.07
N PHE A 193 -5.73 6.20 9.05
CA PHE A 193 -4.46 5.46 9.15
C PHE A 193 -3.30 6.41 9.51
N GLY A 194 -2.46 5.97 10.45
CA GLY A 194 -1.39 6.78 11.06
C GLY A 194 -1.76 7.43 12.41
N ASN A 195 -3.05 7.66 12.69
CA ASN A 195 -3.50 7.98 14.07
C ASN A 195 -3.42 6.76 15.00
N SER A 196 -3.27 5.55 14.48
CA SER A 196 -3.17 4.31 15.26
C SER A 196 -1.99 4.37 16.25
N GLY A 197 -2.25 4.01 17.50
CA GLY A 197 -1.35 4.15 18.66
C GLY A 197 -1.39 5.51 19.35
N GLY A 198 -2.11 6.49 18.79
CA GLY A 198 -2.31 7.83 19.34
C GLY A 198 -3.23 7.87 20.56
N ALA A 199 -3.37 9.05 21.16
CA ALA A 199 -4.21 9.25 22.35
C ALA A 199 -5.63 9.65 21.98
N ALA A 200 -6.60 9.07 22.69
CA ALA A 200 -7.91 9.68 22.89
C ALA A 200 -8.05 10.11 24.35
N ILE A 201 -8.25 11.41 24.59
CA ILE A 201 -8.40 12.00 25.94
C ILE A 201 -9.84 12.49 26.17
N ASP A 202 -10.26 12.53 27.43
CA ASP A 202 -11.44 13.29 27.82
C ASP A 202 -11.11 14.77 28.10
N LYS A 203 -12.16 15.56 28.36
CA LYS A 203 -12.09 17.00 28.71
C LYS A 203 -11.28 17.36 29.97
N ASN A 204 -10.80 16.38 30.73
CA ASN A 204 -9.93 16.58 31.90
C ASN A 204 -8.45 16.37 31.54
N GLY A 205 -8.16 15.86 30.34
CA GLY A 205 -6.83 15.48 29.87
C GLY A 205 -6.42 14.03 30.18
N ASP A 206 -7.31 13.22 30.76
CA ASP A 206 -7.02 11.81 31.05
C ASP A 206 -7.21 10.95 29.79
N VAL A 207 -6.25 10.07 29.49
CA VAL A 207 -6.29 9.18 28.32
C VAL A 207 -7.34 8.09 28.56
N VAL A 208 -8.48 8.18 27.87
CA VAL A 208 -9.56 7.19 27.93
C VAL A 208 -9.30 5.98 27.02
N GLY A 209 -8.38 6.09 26.06
CA GLY A 209 -7.94 4.97 25.25
C GLY A 209 -6.90 5.30 24.18
N ILE A 210 -6.48 4.28 23.43
CA ILE A 210 -5.61 4.40 22.26
C ILE A 210 -6.44 4.29 20.98
N THR A 211 -6.21 5.18 20.02
CA THR A 211 -6.80 5.11 18.67
C THR A 211 -6.19 3.93 17.90
N THR A 212 -6.96 3.18 17.13
CA THR A 212 -6.46 1.97 16.41
C THR A 212 -7.11 1.76 15.04
N GLU A 213 -8.44 1.59 15.01
CA GLU A 213 -9.21 1.13 13.85
C GLU A 213 -10.20 2.22 13.41
N VAL A 214 -10.57 2.19 12.12
CA VAL A 214 -11.73 2.90 11.59
C VAL A 214 -12.63 1.87 10.93
N ALA A 215 -13.89 1.77 11.37
CA ALA A 215 -14.90 1.10 10.58
C ALA A 215 -15.54 2.16 9.69
N SER A 216 -15.01 2.31 8.47
CA SER A 216 -15.66 3.10 7.43
C SER A 216 -16.60 2.21 6.62
N ASP A 217 -17.84 2.67 6.47
CA ASP A 217 -18.73 2.18 5.43
C ASP A 217 -19.24 3.35 4.59
N PHE A 218 -20.06 3.04 3.60
CA PHE A 218 -20.68 3.97 2.66
C PHE A 218 -21.40 5.19 3.28
N LEU A 219 -21.69 5.11 4.57
CA LEU A 219 -22.53 6.05 5.28
C LEU A 219 -21.70 7.06 6.07
N GLY A 220 -20.41 6.76 6.31
CA GLY A 220 -19.39 7.57 6.97
C GLY A 220 -18.42 6.71 7.79
N SER A 221 -17.34 7.33 8.29
CA SER A 221 -16.40 6.68 9.20
C SER A 221 -16.88 6.68 10.65
N LEU A 222 -16.70 5.55 11.34
CA LEU A 222 -16.80 5.44 12.80
C LEU A 222 -15.44 5.07 13.37
N GLY A 223 -14.87 5.94 14.20
CA GLY A 223 -13.56 5.73 14.83
C GLY A 223 -13.65 4.74 16.00
N TYR A 224 -12.65 3.87 16.13
CA TYR A 224 -12.55 2.86 17.18
C TYR A 224 -11.30 3.06 18.04
N ILE A 225 -11.54 3.11 19.36
CA ILE A 225 -10.54 3.38 20.39
C ILE A 225 -10.55 2.20 21.37
N ILE A 226 -9.41 1.57 21.62
CA ILE A 226 -9.26 0.57 22.69
C ILE A 226 -9.19 1.32 24.03
N SER A 227 -10.11 1.03 24.95
CA SER A 227 -10.16 1.73 26.24
C SER A 227 -8.90 1.46 27.07
N ALA A 228 -8.32 2.53 27.62
CA ALA A 228 -7.15 2.45 28.50
C ALA A 228 -7.42 1.52 29.70
N SER A 229 -8.66 1.51 30.21
CA SER A 229 -9.08 0.62 31.29
C SER A 229 -8.95 -0.89 30.98
N SER A 230 -8.98 -1.29 29.70
CA SER A 230 -8.73 -2.68 29.27
C SER A 230 -7.25 -3.01 29.07
N LEU A 231 -6.38 -2.00 29.05
CA LEU A 231 -4.94 -2.15 28.83
C LEU A 231 -4.13 -2.05 30.13
N VAL A 232 -4.63 -1.32 31.13
CA VAL A 232 -3.89 -1.00 32.38
C VAL A 232 -3.29 -2.22 33.08
N ASP A 233 -4.05 -3.31 33.27
CA ASP A 233 -3.52 -4.51 33.93
C ASP A 233 -2.36 -5.15 33.13
N TRP A 234 -2.46 -5.14 31.79
CA TRP A 234 -1.37 -5.61 30.93
C TRP A 234 -0.17 -4.64 30.97
N ILE A 235 -0.40 -3.33 30.98
CA ILE A 235 0.67 -2.31 31.07
C ILE A 235 1.42 -2.42 32.40
N ASP A 236 0.72 -2.56 33.53
CA ASP A 236 1.33 -2.73 34.87
C ASP A 236 2.21 -3.99 34.92
N LEU A 237 1.74 -5.12 34.35
CA LEU A 237 2.46 -6.39 34.30
C LEU A 237 3.68 -6.39 33.36
N ASN A 238 3.77 -5.44 32.42
CA ASN A 238 4.79 -5.42 31.37
C ASN A 238 5.77 -4.24 31.46
N SER A 239 5.39 -3.11 32.07
CA SER A 239 6.21 -1.88 32.15
C SER A 239 7.59 -2.06 32.81
N ASN A 240 7.76 -3.10 33.63
CA ASN A 240 9.01 -3.40 34.34
C ASN A 240 9.84 -4.52 33.68
N LYS A 241 9.50 -4.95 32.46
CA LYS A 241 10.29 -5.95 31.72
C LYS A 241 11.58 -5.33 31.17
N SER A 242 12.59 -6.18 31.01
CA SER A 242 13.81 -5.82 30.27
C SER A 242 13.50 -5.57 28.80
N GLU A 243 14.32 -4.72 28.18
CA GLU A 243 14.27 -4.45 26.75
C GLU A 243 14.47 -5.74 25.93
N VAL A 244 13.69 -5.90 24.86
CA VAL A 244 13.89 -6.97 23.88
C VAL A 244 15.20 -6.68 23.13
N ASN A 245 16.11 -7.67 23.08
CA ASN A 245 17.35 -7.55 22.33
C ASN A 245 17.07 -7.35 20.84
N ASN A 246 17.83 -6.45 20.19
CA ASN A 246 17.60 -6.05 18.81
C ASN A 246 18.93 -5.76 18.10
N ASN A 247 19.30 -6.58 17.12
CA ASN A 247 20.57 -6.46 16.39
C ASN A 247 20.61 -5.22 15.47
N LEU A 248 19.46 -4.63 15.16
CA LEU A 248 19.36 -3.39 14.36
C LEU A 248 19.59 -2.12 15.20
N SER A 249 19.84 -2.23 16.51
CA SER A 249 20.03 -1.07 17.42
C SER A 249 21.08 -0.07 16.92
N ASP A 250 22.29 -0.55 16.57
CA ASP A 250 23.35 0.32 16.03
C ASP A 250 22.98 0.86 14.64
N LYS A 251 22.17 0.12 13.87
CA LYS A 251 21.77 0.47 12.52
C LYS A 251 20.77 1.64 12.53
N ILE A 252 19.72 1.55 13.34
CA ILE A 252 18.75 2.65 13.50
C ILE A 252 19.38 3.89 14.13
N ILE A 253 20.34 3.73 15.05
CA ILE A 253 21.10 4.84 15.62
C ILE A 253 21.92 5.56 14.54
N ASN A 254 22.66 4.82 13.70
CA ASN A 254 23.47 5.42 12.63
C ASN A 254 22.61 6.02 11.51
N PHE A 255 21.48 5.39 11.18
CA PHE A 255 20.47 5.93 10.26
C PHE A 255 19.91 7.27 10.77
N THR A 256 19.46 7.30 12.03
CA THR A 256 18.91 8.52 12.67
C THR A 256 19.95 9.64 12.72
N LYS A 257 21.23 9.33 13.00
CA LYS A 257 22.32 10.31 12.94
C LYS A 257 22.52 10.90 11.54
N LYS A 258 22.34 10.09 10.48
CA LYS A 258 22.40 10.55 9.09
C LYS A 258 21.21 11.44 8.74
N ASP A 259 19.98 11.02 9.07
CA ASP A 259 18.73 11.77 8.86
C ASP A 259 18.80 13.20 9.43
N ILE A 260 19.12 13.34 10.72
CA ILE A 260 19.28 14.65 11.41
C ILE A 260 20.35 15.54 10.73
N THR A 261 21.38 14.93 10.15
CA THR A 261 22.47 15.64 9.47
C THR A 261 22.04 16.11 8.08
N LEU A 262 21.29 15.30 7.33
CA LEU A 262 20.76 15.64 6.01
C LEU A 262 19.78 16.81 6.05
N GLY A 263 18.93 16.88 7.09
CA GLY A 263 18.01 18.01 7.32
C GLY A 263 18.71 19.35 7.57
N LYS A 264 20.05 19.38 7.69
CA LYS A 264 20.89 20.59 7.89
C LYS A 264 21.95 20.75 6.79
N SER A 265 21.89 19.95 5.73
CA SER A 265 22.92 19.87 4.68
C SER A 265 22.36 20.20 3.29
N ASP A 266 23.19 20.81 2.44
CA ASP A 266 23.00 20.90 1.00
C ASP A 266 23.56 19.67 0.26
N LYS A 267 24.41 18.87 0.93
CA LYS A 267 25.05 17.67 0.40
C LYS A 267 24.63 16.39 1.13
N PHE A 268 24.25 15.37 0.37
CA PHE A 268 24.12 13.99 0.83
C PHE A 268 25.42 13.22 0.54
N GLU A 269 25.83 12.37 1.48
CA GLU A 269 26.93 11.41 1.29
C GLU A 269 26.53 10.01 1.81
N ASN A 270 26.95 8.96 1.12
CA ASN A 270 26.83 7.58 1.57
C ASN A 270 28.17 6.85 1.45
N LYS A 271 28.39 5.83 2.28
CA LYS A 271 29.67 5.11 2.39
C LYS A 271 29.71 3.78 1.64
N ASP A 272 28.58 3.10 1.53
CA ASP A 272 28.44 1.83 0.82
C ASP A 272 27.00 1.72 0.25
N PRO A 273 26.79 1.86 -1.07
CA PRO A 273 27.78 2.32 -2.05
C PRO A 273 28.30 3.74 -1.77
N LEU A 274 29.52 4.04 -2.23
CA LEU A 274 30.20 5.32 -2.00
C LEU A 274 29.76 6.37 -3.04
N PHE A 275 28.75 7.16 -2.71
CA PHE A 275 28.26 8.24 -3.58
C PHE A 275 27.91 9.52 -2.81
N SER A 276 27.82 10.64 -3.53
CA SER A 276 27.34 11.91 -3.00
C SER A 276 26.61 12.73 -4.05
N ILE A 277 25.65 13.55 -3.62
CA ILE A 277 24.87 14.45 -4.47
C ILE A 277 24.51 15.73 -3.69
N THR A 278 24.29 16.85 -4.36
CA THR A 278 23.89 18.13 -3.75
C THR A 278 22.52 18.60 -4.23
N LYS A 279 21.85 19.40 -3.41
CA LYS A 279 20.53 19.97 -3.69
C LYS A 279 20.52 21.51 -3.53
N PRO A 280 19.55 22.22 -4.14
CA PRO A 280 19.26 23.62 -3.83
C PRO A 280 18.91 23.88 -2.36
N ALA A 281 18.90 25.16 -1.99
CA ALA A 281 18.56 25.61 -0.63
C ALA A 281 17.07 25.51 -0.31
N ASP A 282 16.21 25.63 -1.33
CA ASP A 282 14.74 25.53 -1.27
C ASP A 282 14.21 24.09 -1.46
N TRP A 283 15.09 23.14 -1.74
CA TRP A 283 14.77 21.71 -1.86
C TRP A 283 15.13 20.97 -0.57
N VAL A 284 14.54 19.81 -0.34
CA VAL A 284 14.80 18.92 0.81
C VAL A 284 15.41 17.58 0.35
N PHE A 285 16.05 16.89 1.28
CA PHE A 285 16.31 15.45 1.16
C PHE A 285 15.22 14.74 1.97
N ASP A 286 14.52 13.78 1.37
CA ASP A 286 13.76 12.76 2.12
C ASP A 286 14.49 11.42 2.00
N TYR A 287 14.60 10.72 3.13
CA TYR A 287 15.47 9.57 3.32
C TYR A 287 14.73 8.53 4.16
N ASN A 288 13.78 7.83 3.53
CA ASN A 288 12.94 6.81 4.17
C ASN A 288 13.59 5.41 4.24
N GLY A 289 14.82 5.25 3.75
CA GLY A 289 15.59 4.01 3.85
C GLY A 289 17.03 4.19 3.38
N GLU A 290 17.91 3.25 3.71
CA GLU A 290 19.31 3.25 3.24
C GLU A 290 19.43 3.02 1.72
N SER A 291 18.42 2.37 1.13
CA SER A 291 18.27 2.15 -0.31
C SER A 291 17.62 3.30 -1.05
N ASP A 292 17.05 4.30 -0.36
CA ASP A 292 16.07 5.22 -0.96
C ASP A 292 16.34 6.69 -0.57
N LEU A 293 16.72 7.51 -1.55
CA LEU A 293 16.91 8.95 -1.41
C LEU A 293 16.02 9.70 -2.40
N PHE A 294 15.22 10.63 -1.90
CA PHE A 294 14.45 11.58 -2.69
C PHE A 294 15.00 13.00 -2.48
N ILE A 295 15.01 13.78 -3.55
CA ILE A 295 15.41 15.18 -3.56
C ILE A 295 14.30 15.95 -4.25
N GLU A 296 13.55 16.71 -3.47
CA GLU A 296 12.27 17.28 -3.88
C GLU A 296 12.09 18.72 -3.37
N LYS A 297 11.10 19.41 -3.91
CA LYS A 297 10.76 20.79 -3.56
C LYS A 297 9.54 20.78 -2.62
N SER A 298 9.82 20.74 -1.31
CA SER A 298 8.82 20.56 -0.25
C SER A 298 7.61 21.50 -0.39
N GLY A 299 6.44 20.94 -0.72
CA GLY A 299 5.17 21.67 -0.83
C GLY A 299 4.90 22.29 -2.21
N ASP A 300 5.57 21.82 -3.27
CA ASP A 300 5.23 22.10 -4.67
C ASP A 300 4.80 20.78 -5.34
N ASP A 301 3.50 20.46 -5.29
CA ASP A 301 2.92 19.19 -5.80
C ASP A 301 3.02 19.05 -7.34
N GLU A 302 3.37 20.13 -8.04
CA GLU A 302 3.69 20.17 -9.46
C GLU A 302 5.21 20.14 -9.73
N GLY A 303 6.03 20.13 -8.68
CA GLY A 303 7.47 20.37 -8.70
C GLY A 303 8.31 19.21 -9.26
N GLY A 304 9.57 19.53 -9.60
CA GLY A 304 10.54 18.51 -10.00
C GLY A 304 10.98 17.58 -8.87
N LEU A 305 11.46 16.39 -9.23
CA LEU A 305 11.92 15.35 -8.33
C LEU A 305 13.18 14.67 -8.88
N VAL A 306 14.15 14.38 -8.00
CA VAL A 306 15.18 13.37 -8.24
C VAL A 306 15.02 12.26 -7.20
N SER A 307 14.72 11.05 -7.65
CA SER A 307 14.77 9.85 -6.81
C SER A 307 15.97 8.98 -7.18
N ILE A 308 16.70 8.49 -6.17
CA ILE A 308 17.77 7.50 -6.29
C ILE A 308 17.39 6.30 -5.44
N HIS A 309 17.00 5.20 -6.09
CA HIS A 309 16.85 3.89 -5.45
C HIS A 309 18.12 3.06 -5.68
N ILE A 310 18.49 2.21 -4.71
CA ILE A 310 19.71 1.40 -4.72
C ILE A 310 19.38 -0.03 -4.34
N SER A 311 19.52 -0.93 -5.31
CA SER A 311 19.42 -2.37 -5.11
C SER A 311 20.80 -3.04 -5.17
N LYS A 312 20.95 -4.20 -4.54
CA LYS A 312 22.13 -5.07 -4.72
C LYS A 312 21.94 -5.99 -5.92
N VAL A 313 23.06 -6.35 -6.53
CA VAL A 313 23.14 -7.32 -7.62
C VAL A 313 24.21 -8.36 -7.29
N PRO A 314 23.97 -9.67 -7.52
CA PRO A 314 24.79 -10.74 -6.95
C PRO A 314 26.15 -10.97 -7.60
N TYR A 315 26.49 -10.18 -8.63
CA TYR A 315 27.78 -10.19 -9.30
C TYR A 315 28.09 -8.76 -9.77
N GLN A 316 29.27 -8.55 -10.38
CA GLN A 316 29.59 -7.27 -10.99
C GLN A 316 28.70 -7.01 -12.21
N ALA A 317 27.61 -6.26 -12.04
CA ALA A 317 26.67 -5.98 -13.10
C ALA A 317 27.29 -5.17 -14.25
N ARG A 318 26.88 -5.47 -15.47
CA ARG A 318 27.37 -4.86 -16.71
C ARG A 318 26.21 -4.17 -17.42
N ILE A 319 26.52 -3.21 -18.29
CA ILE A 319 25.53 -2.45 -19.09
C ILE A 319 24.55 -3.32 -19.91
N ILE A 320 24.95 -4.56 -20.26
CA ILE A 320 24.13 -5.52 -21.02
C ILE A 320 23.09 -6.24 -20.15
N ASP A 321 23.31 -6.34 -18.84
CA ASP A 321 22.46 -7.06 -17.89
C ASP A 321 21.20 -6.25 -17.50
N ILE A 322 21.29 -4.93 -17.64
CA ILE A 322 20.33 -3.94 -17.11
C ILE A 322 18.90 -4.10 -17.66
N ASP A 323 18.72 -4.31 -18.98
CA ASP A 323 17.36 -4.49 -19.53
C ASP A 323 16.67 -5.69 -18.86
N GLY A 324 17.46 -6.66 -18.40
CA GLY A 324 16.97 -7.81 -17.67
C GLY A 324 16.57 -7.48 -16.24
N PHE A 325 17.42 -6.78 -15.49
CA PHE A 325 17.04 -6.31 -14.14
C PHE A 325 15.78 -5.45 -14.17
N PHE A 326 15.64 -4.57 -15.16
CA PHE A 326 14.42 -3.78 -15.36
C PHE A 326 13.20 -4.65 -15.70
N ARG A 327 13.30 -5.57 -16.67
CA ARG A 327 12.21 -6.51 -17.02
C ARG A 327 11.80 -7.39 -15.84
N ARG A 328 12.76 -7.83 -15.02
CA ARG A 328 12.51 -8.61 -13.80
C ARG A 328 11.77 -7.78 -12.75
N SER A 329 12.18 -6.54 -12.49
CA SER A 329 11.47 -5.65 -11.56
C SER A 329 10.04 -5.34 -12.02
N VAL A 330 9.85 -5.09 -13.31
CA VAL A 330 8.54 -4.93 -13.96
C VAL A 330 7.67 -6.20 -13.84
N HIS A 331 8.28 -7.40 -13.84
CA HIS A 331 7.57 -8.66 -13.61
C HIS A 331 7.23 -8.90 -12.12
N GLU A 332 8.17 -8.65 -11.21
CA GLU A 332 7.99 -8.74 -9.75
C GLU A 332 6.80 -7.87 -9.28
N GLN A 333 6.60 -6.72 -9.93
CA GLN A 333 5.48 -5.80 -9.69
C GLN A 333 4.22 -6.10 -10.56
N MET A 334 4.24 -7.16 -11.38
CA MET A 334 3.18 -7.56 -12.33
C MET A 334 2.82 -6.51 -13.41
N LEU A 335 3.71 -5.56 -13.70
CA LEU A 335 3.48 -4.43 -14.61
C LEU A 335 3.83 -4.75 -16.08
N SER A 336 4.17 -6.00 -16.43
CA SER A 336 4.70 -6.37 -17.76
C SER A 336 3.77 -6.12 -18.95
N GLY A 337 2.45 -6.03 -18.73
CA GLY A 337 1.46 -5.60 -19.73
C GLY A 337 1.12 -4.10 -19.67
N LEU A 338 1.45 -3.43 -18.56
CA LEU A 338 1.23 -2.00 -18.36
C LEU A 338 2.44 -1.14 -18.78
N THR A 339 3.61 -1.77 -18.96
CA THR A 339 4.90 -1.11 -19.23
C THR A 339 5.44 -1.47 -20.62
N SER A 340 5.50 -0.52 -21.55
CA SER A 340 6.24 -0.66 -22.81
C SER A 340 7.59 0.05 -22.76
N ILE A 341 8.67 -0.64 -23.11
CA ILE A 341 9.98 -0.01 -23.31
C ILE A 341 10.02 0.56 -24.73
N ASP A 342 9.89 1.87 -24.85
CA ASP A 342 9.85 2.56 -26.13
C ASP A 342 11.26 2.81 -26.67
N LYS A 343 12.21 3.07 -25.77
CA LYS A 343 13.63 3.25 -26.09
C LYS A 343 14.54 2.90 -24.91
N SER A 344 15.58 2.10 -25.18
CA SER A 344 16.69 1.86 -24.25
C SER A 344 17.99 2.26 -24.95
N GLU A 345 18.79 3.14 -24.34
CA GLU A 345 20.08 3.59 -24.90
C GLU A 345 21.18 3.73 -23.83
N VAL A 346 22.43 3.53 -24.24
CA VAL A 346 23.58 3.67 -23.35
C VAL A 346 24.05 5.12 -23.33
N VAL A 347 24.11 5.71 -22.15
CA VAL A 347 24.58 7.06 -21.86
C VAL A 347 25.69 7.01 -20.78
N ASN A 348 26.15 8.18 -20.33
CA ASN A 348 27.03 8.28 -19.16
C ASN A 348 26.37 9.15 -18.08
N ILE A 349 26.39 8.69 -16.83
CA ILE A 349 25.91 9.41 -15.65
C ILE A 349 26.96 9.28 -14.55
N ALA A 350 27.32 10.40 -13.90
CA ALA A 350 28.33 10.46 -12.84
C ALA A 350 29.70 9.81 -13.21
N GLY A 351 30.06 9.76 -14.50
CA GLY A 351 31.25 9.10 -15.02
C GLY A 351 31.05 7.64 -15.45
N HIS A 352 29.96 6.99 -15.04
CA HIS A 352 29.69 5.56 -15.29
C HIS A 352 28.80 5.34 -16.53
N PRO A 353 28.99 4.22 -17.28
CA PRO A 353 28.03 3.79 -18.29
C PRO A 353 26.67 3.49 -17.63
N ALA A 354 25.64 4.18 -18.09
CA ALA A 354 24.27 4.05 -17.59
C ALA A 354 23.32 3.70 -18.73
N LYS A 355 22.23 3.01 -18.45
CA LYS A 355 21.18 2.74 -19.43
C LYS A 355 19.99 3.64 -19.18
N LYS A 356 19.72 4.52 -20.14
CA LYS A 356 18.54 5.37 -20.14
C LYS A 356 17.39 4.57 -20.75
N ILE A 357 16.40 4.25 -19.92
CA ILE A 357 15.17 3.57 -20.35
C ILE A 357 14.06 4.62 -20.36
N SER A 358 13.49 4.86 -21.53
CA SER A 358 12.22 5.59 -21.70
C SER A 358 11.12 4.56 -21.88
N TYR A 359 10.10 4.62 -21.03
CA TYR A 359 9.02 3.65 -21.01
C TYR A 359 7.66 4.29 -20.73
N PHE A 360 6.62 3.76 -21.35
CA PHE A 360 5.24 4.15 -21.11
C PHE A 360 4.65 3.27 -20.00
N PHE A 361 4.04 3.88 -18.98
CA PHE A 361 3.41 3.17 -17.86
C PHE A 361 2.16 3.92 -17.38
N MET A 362 1.01 3.24 -17.29
CA MET A 362 -0.29 3.82 -16.88
C MET A 362 -0.64 5.17 -17.56
N SER A 363 -0.37 5.30 -18.86
CA SER A 363 -0.52 6.53 -19.67
C SER A 363 0.54 7.63 -19.46
N MET A 364 1.51 7.42 -18.57
CA MET A 364 2.64 8.34 -18.33
C MET A 364 3.88 7.93 -19.14
N ASN A 365 4.72 8.89 -19.51
CA ASN A 365 5.99 8.66 -20.22
C ASN A 365 7.18 8.86 -19.25
N LEU A 366 7.64 7.77 -18.65
CA LEU A 366 8.68 7.77 -17.61
C LEU A 366 10.09 7.58 -18.17
N LYS A 367 11.09 8.05 -17.42
CA LYS A 367 12.51 8.02 -17.79
C LYS A 367 13.38 7.70 -16.58
N THR A 368 14.00 6.52 -16.57
CA THR A 368 15.02 6.14 -15.58
C THR A 368 16.41 6.07 -16.22
N TYR A 369 17.44 6.34 -15.42
CA TYR A 369 18.83 6.02 -15.69
C TYR A 369 19.30 4.93 -14.73
N LEU A 370 19.48 3.73 -15.27
CA LEU A 370 19.96 2.57 -14.52
C LEU A 370 21.48 2.50 -14.59
N VAL A 371 22.16 2.65 -13.45
CA VAL A 371 23.64 2.76 -13.35
C VAL A 371 24.21 1.60 -12.51
N PRO A 372 24.82 0.58 -13.12
CA PRO A 372 25.47 -0.50 -12.38
C PRO A 372 26.87 -0.07 -11.93
N VAL A 373 27.14 -0.14 -10.63
CA VAL A 373 28.45 0.17 -10.05
C VAL A 373 28.83 -0.90 -9.04
N GLY A 374 29.88 -1.67 -9.36
CA GLY A 374 30.29 -2.83 -8.56
C GLY A 374 29.16 -3.85 -8.44
N ASN A 375 28.74 -4.13 -7.19
CA ASN A 375 27.63 -5.00 -6.83
C ASN A 375 26.30 -4.26 -6.56
N TYR A 376 26.16 -3.02 -7.03
CA TYR A 376 24.95 -2.21 -6.88
C TYR A 376 24.36 -1.80 -8.23
N LEU A 377 23.04 -1.64 -8.25
CA LEU A 377 22.29 -0.98 -9.31
C LEU A 377 21.62 0.27 -8.73
N PHE A 378 21.97 1.44 -9.24
CA PHE A 378 21.26 2.68 -8.97
C PHE A 378 20.14 2.83 -10.00
N ASP A 379 18.89 2.99 -9.56
CA ASP A 379 17.79 3.50 -10.38
C ASP A 379 17.63 5.00 -10.08
N ILE A 380 17.87 5.82 -11.10
CA ILE A 380 17.79 7.27 -10.99
C ILE A 380 16.66 7.76 -11.90
N THR A 381 15.52 8.07 -11.30
CA THR A 381 14.34 8.58 -12.00
C THR A 381 14.22 10.10 -11.77
N LEU A 382 13.93 10.83 -12.85
CA LEU A 382 13.82 12.28 -12.87
C LEU A 382 12.41 12.71 -13.25
N ASP A 383 11.78 13.54 -12.42
CA ASP A 383 10.67 14.39 -12.84
C ASP A 383 11.16 15.83 -12.98
N TYR A 384 10.72 16.50 -14.04
CA TYR A 384 11.05 17.91 -14.32
C TYR A 384 9.93 18.86 -13.86
N GLY A 385 8.87 18.34 -13.25
CA GLY A 385 7.68 19.08 -12.84
C GLY A 385 6.76 19.40 -14.02
N TYR A 386 5.59 19.96 -13.71
CA TYR A 386 4.59 20.32 -14.71
C TYR A 386 5.18 21.28 -15.77
N ASP A 387 4.87 21.03 -17.05
CA ASP A 387 5.48 21.67 -18.23
C ASP A 387 7.03 21.67 -18.28
N ASN A 388 7.70 20.83 -17.48
CA ASN A 388 9.16 20.79 -17.24
C ASN A 388 9.69 22.05 -16.50
N LYS A 389 8.88 22.68 -15.63
CA LYS A 389 9.20 23.97 -14.98
C LYS A 389 10.51 23.98 -14.17
N ASP A 390 10.87 22.88 -13.52
CA ASP A 390 12.06 22.76 -12.67
C ASP A 390 13.23 22.03 -13.39
N LYS A 391 13.12 21.78 -14.71
CA LYS A 391 14.08 20.96 -15.49
C LYS A 391 15.55 21.34 -15.28
N ASP A 392 15.87 22.62 -15.36
CA ASP A 392 17.26 23.07 -15.23
C ASP A 392 17.77 22.94 -13.79
N ILE A 393 16.89 22.90 -12.78
CA ILE A 393 17.27 22.63 -11.39
C ILE A 393 17.59 21.14 -11.22
N VAL A 394 16.73 20.27 -11.75
CA VAL A 394 16.87 18.80 -11.72
C VAL A 394 18.13 18.34 -12.47
N ASP A 395 18.40 18.90 -13.66
CA ASP A 395 19.63 18.61 -14.41
C ASP A 395 20.88 19.11 -13.65
N ASN A 396 20.81 20.21 -12.89
CA ASN A 396 21.90 20.67 -12.03
C ASN A 396 22.12 19.75 -10.80
N ILE A 397 21.04 19.26 -10.17
CA ILE A 397 21.11 18.26 -9.08
C ILE A 397 21.85 17.01 -9.58
N ILE A 398 21.44 16.45 -10.72
CA ILE A 398 22.08 15.28 -11.32
C ILE A 398 23.52 15.55 -11.78
N SER A 399 23.81 16.77 -12.26
CA SER A 399 25.18 17.17 -12.59
C SER A 399 26.12 17.23 -11.39
N SER A 400 25.59 17.23 -10.15
CA SER A 400 26.37 17.14 -8.91
C SER A 400 26.56 15.72 -8.37
N LEU A 401 25.94 14.72 -9.00
CA LEU A 401 26.06 13.32 -8.58
C LEU A 401 27.47 12.77 -8.87
N VAL A 402 28.11 12.25 -7.83
CA VAL A 402 29.39 11.54 -7.90
C VAL A 402 29.19 10.14 -7.32
N ILE A 403 29.43 9.10 -8.13
CA ILE A 403 29.45 7.70 -7.69
C ILE A 403 30.87 7.17 -7.86
N ASN A 404 31.41 6.50 -6.84
CA ASN A 404 32.76 5.92 -6.86
C ASN A 404 32.67 4.40 -7.02
N GLU A 405 33.73 3.76 -7.54
CA GLU A 405 33.78 2.30 -7.60
C GLU A 405 33.71 1.68 -6.19
N THR A 406 32.83 0.70 -6.02
CA THR A 406 32.67 -0.09 -4.80
C THR A 406 33.43 -1.41 -4.89
N ALA A 407 33.45 -2.18 -3.78
CA ALA A 407 33.95 -3.54 -3.80
C ALA A 407 33.17 -4.43 -4.79
N ARG A 408 33.82 -5.45 -5.34
CA ARG A 408 33.15 -6.45 -6.18
C ARG A 408 32.53 -7.53 -5.29
N ALA A 409 31.30 -7.94 -5.60
CA ALA A 409 30.71 -9.12 -4.98
C ALA A 409 31.50 -10.40 -5.34
N ASN A 410 31.50 -11.35 -4.42
CA ASN A 410 31.85 -12.74 -4.72
C ASN A 410 30.59 -13.44 -5.24
N GLU A 411 30.69 -14.17 -6.34
CA GLU A 411 29.56 -14.93 -6.89
C GLU A 411 29.28 -16.16 -6.02
N ALA A 412 28.07 -16.26 -5.45
CA ALA A 412 27.62 -17.46 -4.76
C ALA A 412 27.41 -18.61 -5.77
N LYS A 413 28.16 -19.71 -5.61
CA LYS A 413 28.09 -20.92 -6.46
C LYS A 413 27.35 -22.11 -5.84
N GLU A 414 27.15 -22.11 -4.53
CA GLU A 414 26.32 -23.09 -3.83
C GLU A 414 25.31 -22.32 -2.95
N TYR A 415 24.06 -22.76 -2.91
CA TYR A 415 23.03 -22.23 -2.01
C TYR A 415 22.37 -23.37 -1.24
N SER A 416 22.00 -23.09 0.01
CA SER A 416 21.31 -24.04 0.89
C SER A 416 20.19 -23.37 1.66
N HIS A 417 18.98 -23.91 1.55
CA HIS A 417 17.86 -23.52 2.41
C HIS A 417 17.67 -24.53 3.55
N ASN A 418 17.12 -24.07 4.68
CA ASN A 418 17.00 -24.89 5.90
C ASN A 418 15.57 -25.43 6.17
N ASN A 419 14.51 -24.76 5.73
CA ASN A 419 13.12 -25.19 5.98
C ASN A 419 12.11 -24.66 4.93
N PRO A 420 11.71 -25.43 3.90
CA PRO A 420 12.14 -26.79 3.59
C PRO A 420 13.63 -26.84 3.25
N LYS A 421 14.26 -27.97 3.56
CA LYS A 421 15.70 -28.16 3.32
C LYS A 421 15.97 -28.54 1.88
N PHE A 422 16.75 -27.74 1.18
CA PHE A 422 17.25 -28.05 -0.17
C PHE A 422 18.62 -27.43 -0.43
N PHE A 423 19.32 -27.98 -1.42
CA PHE A 423 20.61 -27.50 -1.92
C PHE A 423 20.56 -27.35 -3.43
N ILE A 424 21.29 -26.37 -3.97
CA ILE A 424 21.47 -26.18 -5.41
C ILE A 424 22.86 -25.57 -5.68
N THR A 425 23.49 -25.90 -6.80
CA THR A 425 24.78 -25.31 -7.22
C THR A 425 24.66 -24.67 -8.59
N SER A 426 25.12 -23.43 -8.76
CA SER A 426 25.03 -22.75 -10.05
C SER A 426 26.08 -23.27 -11.03
N ASN A 427 25.77 -23.22 -12.32
CA ASN A 427 26.77 -23.41 -13.39
C ASN A 427 27.47 -22.06 -13.67
N ASP A 428 28.35 -21.99 -14.68
CA ASP A 428 29.03 -20.72 -15.01
C ASP A 428 28.12 -19.66 -15.67
N ASN A 429 26.92 -20.04 -16.15
CA ASN A 429 25.92 -19.18 -16.78
C ASN A 429 24.96 -18.51 -15.77
N TRP A 430 24.80 -19.04 -14.55
CA TRP A 430 23.84 -18.55 -13.55
C TRP A 430 24.52 -18.07 -12.26
N VAL A 431 23.89 -17.10 -11.57
CA VAL A 431 24.31 -16.60 -10.25
C VAL A 431 23.10 -16.48 -9.32
N PHE A 432 23.27 -16.89 -8.06
CA PHE A 432 22.26 -16.76 -7.00
C PHE A 432 22.23 -15.35 -6.40
N SER A 433 21.05 -14.82 -6.14
CA SER A 433 20.85 -13.61 -5.32
C SER A 433 20.55 -13.99 -3.87
N GLU A 434 21.56 -13.92 -3.00
CA GLU A 434 21.38 -14.05 -1.56
C GLU A 434 20.57 -12.86 -1.03
N LYS A 435 19.32 -13.11 -0.63
CA LYS A 435 18.41 -12.15 0.01
C LYS A 435 18.21 -12.50 1.48
N ASN A 436 17.93 -11.49 2.30
CA ASN A 436 17.84 -11.60 3.76
C ASN A 436 16.57 -12.32 4.27
N ASP A 437 15.51 -12.34 3.47
CA ASP A 437 14.15 -12.69 3.87
C ASP A 437 13.82 -14.14 3.44
N ILE A 438 13.22 -14.94 4.33
CA ILE A 438 12.89 -16.36 4.09
C ILE A 438 11.72 -16.51 3.09
N THR A 439 10.96 -15.43 2.89
CA THR A 439 9.79 -15.37 2.01
C THR A 439 10.13 -14.85 0.61
N SER A 440 11.23 -14.11 0.45
CA SER A 440 11.78 -13.81 -0.87
C SER A 440 12.21 -15.11 -1.55
N PRO A 441 11.86 -15.33 -2.84
CA PRO A 441 12.37 -16.47 -3.56
C PRO A 441 13.88 -16.31 -3.81
N LEU A 442 14.61 -17.42 -3.92
CA LEU A 442 16.00 -17.38 -4.38
C LEU A 442 16.02 -17.00 -5.87
N PHE A 443 16.34 -15.75 -6.20
CA PHE A 443 16.48 -15.32 -7.59
C PHE A 443 17.76 -15.87 -8.20
N LEU A 444 17.69 -16.29 -9.46
CA LEU A 444 18.81 -16.66 -10.29
C LEU A 444 18.86 -15.74 -11.52
N VAL A 445 20.06 -15.23 -11.81
CA VAL A 445 20.29 -14.32 -12.95
C VAL A 445 21.14 -15.02 -14.00
N SER A 446 20.72 -14.96 -15.26
CA SER A 446 21.52 -15.39 -16.40
C SER A 446 22.60 -14.36 -16.74
N LYS A 447 23.87 -14.80 -16.73
CA LYS A 447 25.05 -14.04 -17.18
C LYS A 447 25.16 -13.91 -18.70
N VAL A 448 24.38 -14.68 -19.45
CA VAL A 448 24.48 -14.78 -20.90
C VAL A 448 23.32 -14.11 -21.63
N ASP A 449 22.12 -14.16 -21.04
CA ASP A 449 20.87 -13.90 -21.73
C ASP A 449 19.97 -12.97 -20.88
N SER A 450 20.05 -11.65 -21.08
CA SER A 450 19.31 -10.65 -20.26
C SER A 450 17.79 -10.56 -20.50
N GLY A 451 17.23 -11.51 -21.26
CA GLY A 451 15.78 -11.76 -21.28
C GLY A 451 15.31 -12.83 -20.30
N VAL A 452 16.24 -13.52 -19.59
CA VAL A 452 15.98 -14.77 -18.86
C VAL A 452 16.20 -14.61 -17.35
N PHE A 453 15.20 -15.02 -16.57
CA PHE A 453 15.23 -15.07 -15.11
C PHE A 453 14.76 -16.42 -14.63
N ALA A 454 15.17 -16.77 -13.42
CA ALA A 454 14.54 -17.83 -12.67
C ALA A 454 14.48 -17.47 -11.19
N ASP A 455 13.62 -18.17 -10.47
CA ASP A 455 13.41 -17.99 -9.05
C ASP A 455 13.05 -19.32 -8.39
N ILE A 456 13.40 -19.48 -7.11
CA ILE A 456 12.95 -20.62 -6.28
C ILE A 456 12.15 -20.06 -5.12
N GLY A 457 10.85 -19.95 -5.35
CA GLY A 457 9.87 -19.58 -4.34
C GLY A 457 9.49 -20.75 -3.44
N ILE A 458 8.99 -20.41 -2.26
CA ILE A 458 8.51 -21.35 -1.26
C ILE A 458 7.13 -20.85 -0.84
N LYS A 459 6.14 -21.75 -0.71
CA LYS A 459 4.78 -21.40 -0.27
C LYS A 459 4.28 -22.41 0.77
N LYS A 460 3.53 -21.93 1.77
CA LYS A 460 2.76 -22.77 2.72
C LYS A 460 1.93 -23.80 1.93
N ASN A 461 2.05 -25.08 2.25
CA ASN A 461 1.16 -26.11 1.73
C ASN A 461 -0.13 -26.12 2.59
N SER A 462 -1.25 -25.67 2.02
CA SER A 462 -2.52 -25.57 2.76
C SER A 462 -3.07 -26.95 3.09
N ALA A 463 -4.01 -27.03 4.05
CA ALA A 463 -4.71 -28.27 4.36
C ALA A 463 -5.40 -28.89 3.13
N GLU A 464 -5.89 -28.06 2.20
CA GLU A 464 -6.46 -28.51 0.93
C GLU A 464 -5.38 -29.09 -0.01
N THR A 465 -4.27 -28.37 -0.22
CA THR A 465 -3.25 -28.76 -1.21
C THR A 465 -2.32 -29.87 -0.76
N LYS A 466 -2.32 -30.20 0.54
CA LYS A 466 -1.62 -31.36 1.12
C LYS A 466 -2.17 -32.69 0.64
N GLU A 467 -3.50 -32.85 0.67
CA GLU A 467 -4.17 -34.11 0.32
C GLU A 467 -4.39 -34.27 -1.19
N MET A 468 -4.32 -33.18 -1.97
CA MET A 468 -4.45 -33.22 -3.43
C MET A 468 -3.32 -34.05 -4.08
N SER A 469 -3.71 -34.95 -4.99
CA SER A 469 -2.80 -35.53 -5.98
C SER A 469 -2.16 -34.45 -6.85
N ASN A 470 -1.19 -34.83 -7.68
CA ASN A 470 -0.58 -33.88 -8.62
C ASN A 470 -1.56 -33.44 -9.72
N LYS A 471 -2.46 -34.32 -10.17
CA LYS A 471 -3.52 -34.00 -11.13
C LYS A 471 -4.54 -33.01 -10.56
N GLU A 472 -5.06 -33.27 -9.36
CA GLU A 472 -6.00 -32.36 -8.67
C GLU A 472 -5.32 -31.01 -8.34
N TYR A 473 -4.02 -31.01 -8.06
CA TYR A 473 -3.24 -29.78 -7.87
C TYR A 473 -3.14 -28.95 -9.16
N ILE A 474 -2.93 -29.58 -10.33
CA ILE A 474 -2.96 -28.88 -11.63
C ILE A 474 -4.37 -28.35 -11.92
N GLU A 475 -5.41 -29.13 -11.69
CA GLU A 475 -6.81 -28.69 -11.88
C GLU A 475 -7.17 -27.51 -10.97
N ASN A 476 -6.74 -27.55 -9.70
CA ASN A 476 -6.91 -26.44 -8.76
C ASN A 476 -6.04 -25.20 -9.13
N TRP A 477 -4.82 -25.40 -9.63
CA TRP A 477 -3.97 -24.33 -10.16
C TRP A 477 -4.64 -23.66 -11.37
N SER A 478 -5.16 -24.44 -12.32
CA SER A 478 -5.87 -23.93 -13.50
C SER A 478 -7.12 -23.15 -13.11
N ARG A 479 -7.93 -23.67 -12.19
CA ARG A 479 -9.12 -22.98 -11.66
C ARG A 479 -8.77 -21.66 -10.97
N LYS A 480 -7.72 -21.63 -10.13
CA LYS A 480 -7.24 -20.38 -9.49
C LYS A 480 -6.66 -19.40 -10.50
N ASN A 481 -5.99 -19.88 -11.54
CA ASN A 481 -5.45 -19.04 -12.61
C ASN A 481 -6.52 -18.53 -13.59
N GLU A 482 -7.73 -19.10 -13.64
CA GLU A 482 -8.81 -18.53 -14.46
C GLU A 482 -9.28 -17.17 -13.90
N VAL A 483 -9.34 -17.00 -12.58
CA VAL A 483 -9.59 -15.70 -11.93
C VAL A 483 -8.47 -14.69 -12.28
N ILE A 484 -7.22 -15.15 -12.35
CA ILE A 484 -6.08 -14.33 -12.79
C ILE A 484 -6.20 -13.98 -14.27
N ARG A 485 -6.58 -14.91 -15.15
CA ARG A 485 -6.82 -14.68 -16.59
C ARG A 485 -7.96 -13.69 -16.84
N GLN A 486 -9.03 -13.75 -16.05
CA GLN A 486 -10.09 -12.75 -16.08
C GLN A 486 -9.57 -11.37 -15.65
N SER A 487 -8.76 -11.31 -14.60
CA SER A 487 -8.14 -10.06 -14.11
C SER A 487 -7.16 -9.45 -15.13
N LEU A 488 -6.37 -10.29 -15.83
CA LEU A 488 -5.37 -9.87 -16.81
C LEU A 488 -5.99 -9.24 -18.07
N LYS A 489 -7.25 -9.56 -18.42
CA LYS A 489 -7.95 -8.88 -19.52
C LYS A 489 -8.14 -7.38 -19.30
N PHE A 490 -8.27 -6.93 -18.05
CA PHE A 490 -8.33 -5.49 -17.74
C PHE A 490 -7.04 -4.74 -18.08
N VAL A 491 -5.92 -5.45 -18.27
CA VAL A 491 -4.62 -4.91 -18.69
C VAL A 491 -4.15 -5.46 -20.05
N ASN A 492 -5.08 -5.95 -20.88
CA ASN A 492 -4.81 -6.50 -22.21
C ASN A 492 -3.81 -7.69 -22.22
N LEU A 493 -3.85 -8.54 -21.19
CA LEU A 493 -2.99 -9.73 -21.10
C LEU A 493 -3.80 -11.03 -21.09
N GLN A 494 -3.24 -12.06 -21.73
CA GLN A 494 -3.70 -13.44 -21.67
C GLN A 494 -2.55 -14.39 -21.30
N ILE A 495 -2.82 -15.35 -20.42
CA ILE A 495 -1.95 -16.51 -20.16
C ILE A 495 -2.52 -17.72 -20.90
N GLU A 496 -1.68 -18.46 -21.62
CA GLU A 496 -2.03 -19.67 -22.36
C GLU A 496 -1.16 -20.84 -21.86
N LEU A 497 -1.80 -21.92 -21.40
CA LEU A 497 -1.10 -23.12 -20.92
C LEU A 497 -0.69 -23.97 -22.13
N LEU A 498 0.60 -24.24 -22.28
CA LEU A 498 1.18 -24.97 -23.40
C LEU A 498 1.37 -26.45 -23.08
N GLU A 499 1.89 -26.76 -21.89
CA GLU A 499 2.09 -28.14 -21.42
C GLU A 499 1.85 -28.22 -19.91
N SER A 500 1.42 -29.39 -19.43
CA SER A 500 1.38 -29.71 -18.00
C SER A 500 1.62 -31.20 -17.78
N SER A 501 2.39 -31.55 -16.74
CA SER A 501 2.63 -32.94 -16.33
C SER A 501 2.45 -33.08 -14.82
N ASP A 502 1.71 -34.10 -14.41
CA ASP A 502 1.47 -34.47 -13.00
C ASP A 502 2.52 -35.43 -12.43
N ASN A 503 3.45 -35.91 -13.26
CA ASN A 503 4.38 -36.99 -12.95
C ASN A 503 5.81 -36.72 -13.48
N PHE A 504 6.16 -35.45 -13.67
CA PHE A 504 7.41 -35.02 -14.30
C PHE A 504 8.63 -35.49 -13.51
N ASN A 505 9.72 -35.81 -14.23
CA ASN A 505 10.98 -36.27 -13.67
C ASN A 505 12.11 -35.39 -14.19
N LEU A 506 12.54 -34.42 -13.37
CA LEU A 506 13.55 -33.42 -13.71
C LEU A 506 14.97 -33.89 -13.39
N SER A 507 15.15 -34.68 -12.33
CA SER A 507 16.44 -35.27 -11.94
C SER A 507 16.25 -36.65 -11.30
N ASP A 508 17.33 -37.28 -10.83
CA ASP A 508 17.22 -38.56 -10.12
C ASP A 508 16.54 -38.42 -8.74
N GLU A 509 16.59 -37.24 -8.12
CA GLU A 509 15.89 -36.91 -6.86
C GLU A 509 14.54 -36.21 -7.10
N LEU A 510 14.45 -35.32 -8.11
CA LEU A 510 13.23 -34.59 -8.46
C LEU A 510 12.36 -35.41 -9.42
N LYS A 511 11.67 -36.40 -8.86
CA LYS A 511 10.75 -37.30 -9.55
C LYS A 511 9.30 -37.13 -9.07
N ASN A 512 8.35 -37.40 -9.95
CA ASN A 512 6.91 -37.25 -9.70
C ASN A 512 6.54 -35.83 -9.18
N ILE A 513 7.11 -34.80 -9.81
CA ILE A 513 6.80 -33.38 -9.54
C ILE A 513 5.74 -32.88 -10.51
N VAL A 514 5.08 -31.76 -10.20
CA VAL A 514 4.23 -31.07 -11.17
C VAL A 514 5.12 -30.15 -12.03
N MET A 515 4.94 -30.20 -13.34
CA MET A 515 5.52 -29.26 -14.29
C MET A 515 4.39 -28.54 -15.05
N LEU A 516 4.51 -27.22 -15.20
CA LEU A 516 3.61 -26.38 -16.00
C LEU A 516 4.44 -25.52 -16.96
N GLU A 517 4.07 -25.48 -18.24
CA GLU A 517 4.61 -24.50 -19.21
C GLU A 517 3.47 -23.64 -19.73
N TYR A 518 3.66 -22.32 -19.72
CA TYR A 518 2.70 -21.36 -20.24
C TYR A 518 3.38 -20.15 -20.88
N LEU A 519 2.75 -19.57 -21.89
CA LEU A 519 3.13 -18.27 -22.41
C LEU A 519 2.22 -17.16 -21.87
N MET A 520 2.74 -15.94 -21.86
CA MET A 520 1.97 -14.72 -21.73
C MET A 520 1.96 -14.00 -23.08
N LYS A 521 0.81 -13.49 -23.50
CA LYS A 521 0.64 -12.68 -24.72
C LYS A 521 -0.34 -11.53 -24.50
N SER A 522 -0.32 -10.54 -25.38
CA SER A 522 -1.33 -9.48 -25.40
C SER A 522 -2.65 -10.00 -25.99
N ASP A 523 -3.78 -9.65 -25.38
CA ASP A 523 -5.11 -10.19 -25.74
C ASP A 523 -5.57 -9.63 -27.11
N ASN A 524 -5.37 -8.34 -27.36
CA ASN A 524 -5.78 -7.62 -28.57
C ASN A 524 -5.03 -8.03 -29.86
N ASP A 525 -3.73 -8.30 -29.79
CA ASP A 525 -2.88 -8.58 -30.97
C ASP A 525 -2.23 -9.97 -30.97
N SER A 526 -2.47 -10.78 -29.92
CA SER A 526 -1.85 -12.10 -29.70
C SER A 526 -0.32 -12.12 -29.70
N LYS A 527 0.34 -10.96 -29.56
CA LYS A 527 1.81 -10.88 -29.50
C LYS A 527 2.33 -11.53 -28.24
N ILE A 528 3.25 -12.49 -28.38
CA ILE A 528 3.91 -13.17 -27.26
C ILE A 528 4.82 -12.19 -26.50
N ILE A 529 4.75 -12.25 -25.18
CA ILE A 529 5.45 -11.36 -24.23
C ILE A 529 6.48 -12.17 -23.42
N SER A 530 6.12 -13.38 -22.99
CA SER A 530 7.05 -14.30 -22.33
C SER A 530 6.67 -15.77 -22.53
N TYR A 531 7.67 -16.65 -22.40
CA TYR A 531 7.50 -18.10 -22.18
C TYR A 531 8.01 -18.44 -20.78
N ASN A 532 7.24 -19.24 -20.03
CA ASN A 532 7.46 -19.47 -18.61
C ASN A 532 7.26 -20.96 -18.29
N ARG A 533 8.06 -21.51 -17.38
CA ARG A 533 7.93 -22.90 -16.91
C ARG A 533 8.10 -22.97 -15.39
N GLU A 534 7.14 -23.58 -14.70
CA GLU A 534 7.16 -23.79 -13.25
C GLU A 534 7.29 -25.28 -12.92
N TYR A 535 8.14 -25.60 -11.92
CA TYR A 535 8.24 -26.92 -11.32
C TYR A 535 7.80 -26.86 -9.85
N HIS A 536 6.71 -27.54 -9.48
CA HIS A 536 6.19 -27.55 -8.11
C HIS A 536 6.56 -28.85 -7.39
N ILE A 537 7.33 -28.71 -6.31
CA ILE A 537 7.88 -29.80 -5.51
C ILE A 537 7.19 -29.76 -4.14
N LYS A 538 6.25 -30.69 -3.89
CA LYS A 538 5.55 -30.82 -2.60
C LYS A 538 6.52 -31.38 -1.54
N THR A 539 6.83 -30.59 -0.52
CA THR A 539 7.78 -30.89 0.57
C THR A 539 7.11 -30.83 1.94
N GLY A 540 6.12 -31.71 2.17
CA GLY A 540 5.37 -31.79 3.42
C GLY A 540 4.54 -30.52 3.67
N ASP A 541 4.95 -29.72 4.66
CA ASP A 541 4.29 -28.46 5.03
C ASP A 541 4.48 -27.33 4.02
N ASN A 542 5.39 -27.47 3.06
CA ASN A 542 5.68 -26.45 2.06
C ASN A 542 5.61 -26.99 0.62
N ILE A 543 5.46 -26.09 -0.35
CA ILE A 543 5.66 -26.35 -1.78
C ILE A 543 6.80 -25.45 -2.24
N ILE A 544 7.85 -26.03 -2.79
CA ILE A 544 8.91 -25.29 -3.49
C ILE A 544 8.43 -25.12 -4.94
N ILE A 545 8.49 -23.90 -5.46
CA ILE A 545 8.14 -23.57 -6.84
C ILE A 545 9.40 -23.04 -7.49
N ILE A 546 9.92 -23.77 -8.48
CA ILE A 546 11.08 -23.33 -9.29
C ILE A 546 10.52 -22.77 -10.59
N SER A 547 10.57 -21.46 -10.73
CA SER A 547 10.05 -20.74 -11.89
C SER A 547 11.20 -20.37 -12.84
N PHE A 548 10.97 -20.49 -14.14
CA PHE A 548 11.82 -19.98 -15.21
C PHE A 548 11.00 -19.08 -16.12
N ASN A 549 11.50 -17.88 -16.43
CA ASN A 549 10.79 -16.84 -17.15
C ASN A 549 11.68 -16.24 -18.24
N TYR A 550 11.27 -16.33 -19.51
CA TYR A 550 11.95 -15.70 -20.65
C TYR A 550 11.06 -14.64 -21.31
N TYR A 551 11.52 -13.40 -21.32
CA TYR A 551 10.84 -12.25 -21.91
C TYR A 551 11.23 -12.04 -23.38
N GLY A 552 10.51 -12.72 -24.26
CA GLY A 552 10.60 -12.58 -25.72
C GLY A 552 9.68 -13.55 -26.45
N ASP A 553 9.66 -13.45 -27.78
CA ASP A 553 8.83 -14.24 -28.70
C ASP A 553 9.58 -15.40 -29.38
N ASP A 554 10.91 -15.44 -29.32
CA ASP A 554 11.75 -16.51 -29.89
C ASP A 554 11.69 -17.82 -29.07
N LYS A 555 10.83 -18.76 -29.50
CA LYS A 555 10.74 -20.09 -28.88
C LYS A 555 12.03 -20.92 -29.04
N VAL A 556 12.84 -20.72 -30.08
CA VAL A 556 14.10 -21.49 -30.25
C VAL A 556 15.13 -21.06 -29.20
N PHE A 557 15.16 -19.77 -28.88
CA PHE A 557 15.95 -19.21 -27.78
C PHE A 557 15.45 -19.68 -26.41
N TYR A 558 14.12 -19.71 -26.21
CA TYR A 558 13.50 -20.28 -25.01
C TYR A 558 13.92 -21.74 -24.78
N GLU A 559 13.72 -22.63 -25.76
CA GLU A 559 14.03 -24.07 -25.63
C GLU A 559 15.53 -24.31 -25.37
N LYS A 560 16.42 -23.48 -25.94
CA LYS A 560 17.87 -23.49 -25.64
C LYS A 560 18.17 -23.10 -24.19
N THR A 561 17.49 -22.08 -23.66
CA THR A 561 17.83 -21.49 -22.34
C THR A 561 17.20 -22.25 -21.18
N ILE A 562 15.98 -22.79 -21.34
CA ILE A 562 15.39 -23.73 -20.36
C ILE A 562 16.20 -25.04 -20.28
N ALA A 563 16.86 -25.48 -21.36
CA ALA A 563 17.73 -26.66 -21.33
C ALA A 563 19.00 -26.45 -20.49
N ASP A 564 19.64 -25.27 -20.54
CA ASP A 564 20.76 -24.93 -19.66
C ASP A 564 20.32 -24.82 -18.19
N PHE A 565 19.17 -24.18 -17.95
CA PHE A 565 18.57 -24.09 -16.62
C PHE A 565 18.27 -25.47 -16.03
N ASN A 566 17.66 -26.37 -16.82
CA ASN A 566 17.39 -27.74 -16.40
C ASN A 566 18.67 -28.54 -16.10
N HIS A 567 19.76 -28.30 -16.86
CA HIS A 567 21.06 -28.89 -16.56
C HIS A 567 21.66 -28.36 -15.25
N MET A 568 21.45 -27.08 -14.91
CA MET A 568 21.80 -26.57 -13.58
C MET A 568 20.89 -27.17 -12.48
N LEU A 569 19.58 -27.31 -12.72
CA LEU A 569 18.64 -27.93 -11.78
C LEU A 569 18.88 -29.42 -11.53
N SER A 570 19.69 -30.11 -12.35
CA SER A 570 20.12 -31.48 -12.02
C SER A 570 21.02 -31.53 -10.78
N SER A 571 21.51 -30.39 -10.29
CA SER A 571 22.21 -30.25 -9.00
C SER A 571 21.27 -30.02 -7.80
N PHE A 572 19.97 -29.76 -8.04
CA PHE A 572 19.02 -29.53 -6.97
C PHE A 572 18.79 -30.83 -6.20
N SER A 573 18.98 -30.78 -4.88
CA SER A 573 18.86 -31.93 -3.99
C SER A 573 18.02 -31.61 -2.75
N LEU A 574 17.14 -32.53 -2.38
CA LEU A 574 16.41 -32.52 -1.11
C LEU A 574 17.14 -33.30 -0.01
N LEU A 575 18.25 -33.96 -0.38
CA LEU A 575 19.07 -34.77 0.52
C LEU A 575 20.31 -33.98 0.97
N ALA A 576 20.85 -34.33 2.13
CA ALA A 576 22.10 -33.73 2.60
C ALA A 576 23.31 -34.33 1.85
N LYS A 577 23.95 -33.52 1.01
CA LYS A 577 25.20 -33.86 0.30
C LYS A 577 26.26 -34.32 1.31
N LYS A 578 26.82 -35.52 1.10
CA LYS A 578 27.73 -36.17 2.06
C LYS A 578 29.19 -35.77 1.83
N THR A 579 29.61 -34.65 2.42
CA THR A 579 30.99 -34.15 2.39
C THR A 579 31.62 -34.07 3.78
N GLU A 580 32.95 -34.18 3.85
CA GLU A 580 33.72 -34.16 5.09
C GLU A 580 33.81 -32.74 5.70
N PRO A 581 34.03 -32.60 7.02
CA PRO A 581 33.79 -31.34 7.72
C PRO A 581 34.82 -30.26 7.40
N VAL A 582 34.38 -29.21 6.70
CA VAL A 582 34.96 -27.87 6.83
C VAL A 582 34.69 -27.38 8.25
N VAL A 583 35.73 -26.95 8.97
CA VAL A 583 35.59 -26.49 10.36
C VAL A 583 34.98 -25.08 10.38
N LEU A 584 33.67 -25.03 10.58
CA LEU A 584 32.96 -23.83 11.05
C LEU A 584 32.63 -24.02 12.53
N THR A 585 33.01 -23.06 13.36
CA THR A 585 32.74 -23.10 14.81
C THR A 585 31.25 -22.88 15.09
N PRO A 586 30.60 -23.76 15.88
CA PRO A 586 29.15 -23.70 16.05
C PRO A 586 28.69 -22.61 17.03
N VAL A 587 27.58 -21.95 16.70
CA VAL A 587 26.65 -21.34 17.66
C VAL A 587 25.31 -22.09 17.51
N PRO A 588 24.59 -22.44 18.60
CA PRO A 588 23.57 -23.49 18.53
C PRO A 588 22.27 -23.08 17.84
N ILE A 589 21.64 -24.07 17.21
CA ILE A 589 20.30 -23.98 16.60
C ILE A 589 19.22 -24.16 17.68
N THR A 590 18.22 -23.28 17.70
CA THR A 590 16.85 -23.66 18.09
C THR A 590 15.84 -23.04 17.14
N THR A 591 15.32 -23.87 16.24
CA THR A 591 14.04 -23.68 15.57
C THR A 591 12.88 -23.77 16.59
N PRO A 592 11.66 -23.37 16.21
CA PRO A 592 11.21 -22.89 14.91
C PRO A 592 10.99 -21.36 14.93
N ALA A 593 10.95 -20.67 13.79
CA ALA A 593 9.76 -20.65 12.94
C ALA A 593 8.47 -20.67 13.79
N PRO A 594 7.59 -19.69 13.62
CA PRO A 594 6.98 -19.64 12.31
C PRO A 594 7.34 -18.27 11.62
N THR A 595 6.78 -17.75 10.53
CA THR A 595 7.01 -16.36 9.98
C THR A 595 5.69 -15.62 9.58
N THR A 596 5.40 -14.35 9.92
CA THR A 596 4.01 -13.71 9.87
C THR A 596 3.42 -13.28 8.49
N GLU A 597 2.91 -12.04 8.31
CA GLU A 597 2.16 -11.48 7.16
C GLU A 597 2.12 -9.89 7.12
N LYS A 598 3.15 -9.21 6.57
CA LYS A 598 3.35 -7.78 6.11
C LYS A 598 2.86 -6.45 6.81
N ASP A 599 3.41 -5.35 6.24
CA ASP A 599 3.02 -3.92 5.99
C ASP A 599 1.52 -3.46 6.14
N ILE A 600 1.05 -2.18 6.11
CA ILE A 600 1.62 -0.82 5.79
C ILE A 600 0.85 0.40 6.42
N ASN A 601 1.39 1.62 6.22
CA ASN A 601 0.97 3.00 6.58
C ASN A 601 -0.48 3.54 6.27
N LYS A 602 -0.81 4.74 6.84
CA LYS A 602 -1.45 6.01 6.32
C LYS A 602 -2.36 5.97 5.04
N SER A 603 -3.49 6.70 4.81
CA SER A 603 -4.04 8.06 5.17
C SER A 603 -5.59 8.09 5.49
N GLU A 604 -6.53 9.07 5.30
CA GLU A 604 -6.70 10.47 4.74
C GLU A 604 -7.63 11.33 5.69
N GLU A 605 -8.16 12.59 5.55
CA GLU A 605 -8.54 13.60 4.50
C GLU A 605 -8.55 15.07 5.15
N LEU A 606 -8.55 16.33 4.62
CA LEU A 606 -8.60 17.08 3.32
C LEU A 606 -8.31 18.63 3.58
N SER A 607 -8.21 19.52 2.54
CA SER A 607 -8.88 20.88 2.39
C SER A 607 -8.06 22.18 2.05
N GLN A 608 -8.56 23.29 1.44
CA GLN A 608 -9.61 23.65 0.41
C GLN A 608 -9.55 25.17 0.01
N SER A 609 -10.06 25.60 -1.18
CA SER A 609 -10.51 27.01 -1.49
C SER A 609 -11.43 27.13 -2.75
N LYS A 610 -11.97 28.34 -3.09
CA LYS A 610 -13.07 28.57 -4.08
C LYS A 610 -13.06 29.93 -4.84
N THR A 611 -13.66 29.98 -6.05
CA THR A 611 -14.32 31.19 -6.65
C THR A 611 -15.45 30.83 -7.66
N GLN A 612 -16.13 31.81 -8.30
CA GLN A 612 -17.30 31.59 -9.21
C GLN A 612 -17.27 32.48 -10.47
N ASN A 613 -17.87 32.05 -11.61
CA ASN A 613 -18.58 32.96 -12.54
C ASN A 613 -19.48 32.28 -13.63
N LYS A 614 -20.75 32.73 -13.71
CA LYS A 614 -21.66 32.76 -14.89
C LYS A 614 -21.94 31.43 -15.68
N PRO A 615 -23.23 31.00 -15.81
CA PRO A 615 -23.56 29.69 -16.36
C PRO A 615 -23.20 29.53 -17.85
N SER A 616 -22.27 28.61 -18.12
CA SER A 616 -21.88 28.20 -19.46
C SER A 616 -22.98 27.41 -20.19
N THR A 617 -22.89 27.33 -21.52
CA THR A 617 -23.68 26.37 -22.30
C THR A 617 -23.31 24.91 -21.99
N LEU A 618 -22.15 24.68 -21.36
CA LEU A 618 -21.65 23.38 -20.95
C LEU A 618 -22.48 22.78 -19.80
N ASN A 619 -22.84 23.57 -18.77
CA ASN A 619 -23.73 23.13 -17.69
C ASN A 619 -25.01 22.48 -18.24
N SER A 620 -25.62 23.08 -19.27
CA SER A 620 -26.83 22.52 -19.93
C SER A 620 -26.63 21.17 -20.62
N ARG A 621 -25.39 20.83 -21.01
CA ARG A 621 -25.02 19.57 -21.71
C ARG A 621 -24.55 18.47 -20.77
N LEU A 622 -24.10 18.81 -19.56
CA LEU A 622 -23.54 17.86 -18.60
C LEU A 622 -24.52 17.48 -17.46
N LYS A 623 -25.77 17.95 -17.53
CA LYS A 623 -26.83 17.58 -16.57
C LYS A 623 -27.06 16.06 -16.57
N GLY A 624 -27.08 15.49 -15.37
CA GLY A 624 -27.30 14.06 -15.15
C GLY A 624 -26.13 13.17 -15.58
N LYS A 625 -24.95 13.75 -15.85
CA LYS A 625 -23.74 13.00 -16.20
C LYS A 625 -22.78 12.96 -15.03
N ILE A 626 -22.02 11.88 -14.98
CA ILE A 626 -20.80 11.79 -14.18
C ILE A 626 -19.69 12.48 -14.99
N VAL A 627 -18.90 13.33 -14.34
CA VAL A 627 -17.76 14.03 -14.94
C VAL A 627 -16.49 13.78 -14.12
N ILE A 628 -15.35 13.72 -14.79
CA ILE A 628 -14.05 13.37 -14.21
C ILE A 628 -13.09 14.53 -14.48
N LYS A 629 -12.62 15.22 -13.44
CA LYS A 629 -11.59 16.26 -13.59
C LYS A 629 -10.25 15.60 -13.92
N VAL A 630 -9.91 15.56 -15.22
CA VAL A 630 -8.69 14.88 -15.71
C VAL A 630 -7.40 15.61 -15.32
N GLU A 631 -7.52 16.89 -14.95
CA GLU A 631 -6.45 17.78 -14.49
C GLU A 631 -6.43 17.95 -12.94
N ASP A 632 -7.18 17.13 -12.20
CA ASP A 632 -7.28 17.18 -10.73
C ASP A 632 -7.42 15.77 -10.17
N ALA A 633 -6.35 14.97 -10.31
CA ALA A 633 -6.22 13.58 -9.85
C ALA A 633 -7.36 12.62 -10.27
N GLY A 634 -8.09 12.91 -11.36
CA GLY A 634 -9.22 12.09 -11.80
C GLY A 634 -10.46 12.20 -10.91
N LYS A 635 -10.58 13.27 -10.10
CA LYS A 635 -11.71 13.48 -9.18
C LYS A 635 -13.05 13.47 -9.91
N ALA A 636 -13.92 12.55 -9.50
CA ALA A 636 -15.23 12.34 -10.10
C ALA A 636 -16.33 13.16 -9.40
N TYR A 637 -17.30 13.62 -10.18
CA TYR A 637 -18.45 14.42 -9.72
C TYR A 637 -19.73 14.02 -10.46
N TYR A 638 -20.87 14.05 -9.77
CA TYR A 638 -22.21 13.89 -10.35
C TYR A 638 -22.93 15.24 -10.40
N ILE A 639 -23.36 15.63 -11.60
CA ILE A 639 -24.14 16.86 -11.83
C ILE A 639 -25.62 16.49 -11.83
N ASN A 640 -26.33 16.76 -10.73
CA ASN A 640 -27.73 16.35 -10.58
C ASN A 640 -28.63 17.03 -11.64
N PRO A 641 -29.45 16.28 -12.41
CA PRO A 641 -30.21 16.83 -13.54
C PRO A 641 -31.42 17.69 -13.14
N VAL A 642 -31.84 17.65 -11.88
CA VAL A 642 -33.03 18.35 -11.36
C VAL A 642 -32.67 19.70 -10.75
N ASN A 643 -31.66 19.74 -9.88
CA ASN A 643 -31.26 20.94 -9.12
C ASN A 643 -29.93 21.56 -9.60
N ASN A 644 -29.18 20.87 -10.47
CA ASN A 644 -27.85 21.25 -10.98
C ASN A 644 -26.76 21.35 -9.90
N THR A 645 -26.91 20.69 -8.75
CA THR A 645 -25.79 20.57 -7.81
C THR A 645 -24.69 19.71 -8.43
N ILE A 646 -23.44 20.17 -8.31
CA ILE A 646 -22.24 19.39 -8.58
C ILE A 646 -21.86 18.73 -7.26
N ASN A 647 -21.83 17.40 -7.23
CA ASN A 647 -21.62 16.64 -6.00
C ASN A 647 -20.38 15.74 -6.18
N TYR A 648 -19.46 15.74 -5.22
CA TYR A 648 -18.23 14.95 -5.29
C TYR A 648 -18.51 13.46 -5.12
N LEU A 649 -17.70 12.62 -5.77
CA LEU A 649 -17.79 11.14 -5.75
C LEU A 649 -16.44 10.48 -5.42
N GLY A 650 -15.42 11.24 -5.04
CA GLY A 650 -14.03 10.77 -5.06
C GLY A 650 -13.70 9.66 -4.06
N ARG A 651 -14.33 9.68 -2.88
CA ARG A 651 -14.32 8.55 -1.94
C ARG A 651 -15.64 7.76 -2.06
N PRO A 652 -15.67 6.47 -1.68
CA PRO A 652 -16.91 5.69 -1.59
C PRO A 652 -18.01 6.41 -0.79
N ASP A 653 -17.67 6.93 0.38
CA ASP A 653 -18.57 7.61 1.31
C ASP A 653 -19.20 8.88 0.69
N ASP A 654 -18.44 9.63 -0.11
CA ASP A 654 -18.96 10.79 -0.85
C ASP A 654 -19.98 10.34 -1.91
N ALA A 655 -19.62 9.33 -2.70
CA ALA A 655 -20.49 8.78 -3.73
C ALA A 655 -21.80 8.21 -3.16
N PHE A 656 -21.78 7.61 -1.97
CA PHE A 656 -22.98 7.06 -1.31
C PHE A 656 -23.72 8.10 -0.44
N ALA A 657 -23.07 9.17 0.03
CA ALA A 657 -23.79 10.38 0.43
C ALA A 657 -24.57 10.96 -0.77
N VAL A 658 -23.97 10.98 -1.97
CA VAL A 658 -24.65 11.42 -3.19
C VAL A 658 -25.80 10.50 -3.61
N MET A 659 -25.61 9.18 -3.66
CA MET A 659 -26.70 8.26 -4.05
C MET A 659 -27.88 8.31 -3.08
N ARG A 660 -27.65 8.44 -1.76
CA ARG A 660 -28.74 8.58 -0.77
C ARG A 660 -29.42 9.95 -0.81
N ASN A 661 -28.65 11.04 -0.92
CA ASN A 661 -29.19 12.41 -0.82
C ASN A 661 -29.74 12.94 -2.15
N GLN A 662 -29.30 12.42 -3.29
CA GLN A 662 -29.75 12.82 -4.64
C GLN A 662 -30.56 11.73 -5.35
N GLY A 663 -30.65 10.52 -4.78
CA GLY A 663 -31.43 9.41 -5.31
C GLY A 663 -32.93 9.63 -5.17
N VAL A 664 -33.69 9.11 -6.14
CA VAL A 664 -35.16 9.14 -6.13
C VAL A 664 -35.69 7.72 -5.89
N GLY A 665 -36.67 7.55 -5.01
CA GLY A 665 -37.29 6.24 -4.79
C GLY A 665 -38.10 5.77 -6.00
N ILE A 666 -37.95 4.50 -6.38
CA ILE A 666 -38.73 3.84 -7.44
C ILE A 666 -39.13 2.42 -7.02
N THR A 667 -40.31 1.99 -7.48
CA THR A 667 -40.83 0.61 -7.35
C THR A 667 -40.15 -0.30 -8.37
N SER A 668 -39.80 -1.55 -8.04
CA SER A 668 -39.09 -2.47 -8.95
C SER A 668 -39.82 -2.62 -10.30
N LEU A 669 -41.15 -2.73 -10.28
CA LEU A 669 -41.99 -2.83 -11.49
C LEU A 669 -41.88 -1.62 -12.44
N ASN A 670 -41.46 -0.45 -11.96
CA ASN A 670 -41.17 0.71 -12.80
C ASN A 670 -39.69 0.79 -13.19
N LEU A 671 -38.79 0.29 -12.35
CA LEU A 671 -37.36 0.17 -12.65
C LEU A 671 -37.09 -0.88 -13.75
N ASP A 672 -37.82 -2.01 -13.76
CA ASP A 672 -37.75 -3.10 -14.75
C ASP A 672 -38.28 -2.72 -16.15
N LYS A 673 -38.89 -1.54 -16.28
CA LYS A 673 -39.18 -0.93 -17.58
C LYS A 673 -37.95 -0.26 -18.21
N ILE A 674 -36.85 -0.11 -17.49
CA ILE A 674 -35.62 0.50 -18.00
C ILE A 674 -34.64 -0.61 -18.40
N PRO A 675 -34.06 -0.58 -19.62
CA PRO A 675 -33.12 -1.62 -20.07
C PRO A 675 -31.90 -1.74 -19.16
N LEU A 676 -31.38 -2.95 -18.97
CA LEU A 676 -30.22 -3.22 -18.13
C LEU A 676 -28.87 -2.98 -18.83
N GLY A 677 -27.90 -2.48 -18.06
CA GLY A 677 -26.48 -2.44 -18.38
C GLY A 677 -25.71 -3.57 -17.66
N LEU A 678 -25.52 -4.70 -18.34
CA LEU A 678 -24.84 -5.90 -17.81
C LEU A 678 -23.30 -5.85 -17.86
N SER A 679 -22.72 -4.68 -18.10
CA SER A 679 -21.27 -4.54 -18.34
C SER A 679 -20.52 -4.21 -17.06
N ASN A 680 -19.46 -4.98 -16.76
CA ASN A 680 -18.54 -4.74 -15.63
C ASN A 680 -19.19 -4.84 -14.25
N LEU A 681 -20.05 -5.84 -14.08
CA LEU A 681 -20.44 -6.35 -12.76
C LEU A 681 -19.25 -7.12 -12.14
N SER A 682 -19.07 -7.03 -10.82
CA SER A 682 -17.86 -7.52 -10.12
C SER A 682 -18.17 -8.48 -8.95
N GLY A 683 -17.16 -9.02 -8.27
CA GLY A 683 -17.32 -9.74 -6.99
C GLY A 683 -17.63 -11.25 -7.12
N LEU A 684 -18.23 -11.82 -6.07
CA LEU A 684 -18.61 -13.24 -6.02
C LEU A 684 -19.77 -13.54 -6.97
N ASP A 685 -19.67 -14.67 -7.66
CA ASP A 685 -20.64 -15.33 -8.53
C ASP A 685 -20.65 -16.80 -8.02
N SER A 686 -21.71 -17.18 -7.32
CA SER A 686 -21.76 -18.38 -6.47
C SER A 686 -22.11 -19.68 -7.20
N ASP A 687 -22.75 -19.61 -8.37
CA ASP A 687 -23.03 -20.80 -9.21
C ASP A 687 -22.26 -20.82 -10.55
N GLY A 688 -21.76 -19.67 -11.02
CA GLY A 688 -20.92 -19.50 -12.19
C GLY A 688 -21.67 -19.13 -13.47
N ASP A 689 -22.84 -18.50 -13.40
CA ASP A 689 -23.60 -18.05 -14.58
C ASP A 689 -23.08 -16.73 -15.20
N LYS A 690 -22.16 -15.99 -14.56
CA LYS A 690 -21.63 -14.65 -14.93
C LYS A 690 -22.41 -13.46 -14.33
N LEU A 691 -23.46 -13.66 -13.55
CA LEU A 691 -24.08 -12.66 -12.67
C LEU A 691 -23.46 -12.78 -11.27
N PRO A 692 -23.07 -11.65 -10.62
CA PRO A 692 -22.60 -11.71 -9.24
C PRO A 692 -23.74 -11.71 -8.22
N ASP A 693 -23.59 -12.47 -7.13
CA ASP A 693 -24.53 -12.64 -6.00
C ASP A 693 -25.31 -11.38 -5.59
N ALA A 694 -24.62 -10.23 -5.52
CA ALA A 694 -25.20 -8.97 -5.05
C ALA A 694 -25.90 -8.16 -6.15
N PHE A 695 -25.66 -8.47 -7.43
CA PHE A 695 -26.46 -7.98 -8.55
C PHE A 695 -27.72 -8.85 -8.69
N GLU A 696 -27.59 -10.16 -8.48
CA GLU A 696 -28.69 -11.13 -8.43
C GLU A 696 -29.71 -10.82 -7.34
N ASP A 697 -29.25 -10.61 -6.10
CA ASP A 697 -30.07 -10.12 -4.97
C ASP A 697 -30.86 -8.85 -5.33
N ALA A 698 -30.32 -8.01 -6.23
CA ALA A 698 -30.93 -6.75 -6.68
C ALA A 698 -31.87 -6.89 -7.88
N ILE A 699 -31.74 -7.93 -8.71
CA ILE A 699 -32.68 -8.22 -9.82
C ILE A 699 -33.76 -9.24 -9.42
N GLY A 700 -33.50 -10.10 -8.43
CA GLY A 700 -34.42 -11.09 -7.88
C GLY A 700 -34.12 -12.55 -8.23
N THR A 701 -32.97 -12.87 -8.84
CA THR A 701 -32.55 -14.24 -9.19
C THR A 701 -31.98 -15.00 -7.99
N ASP A 702 -31.89 -16.32 -8.10
CA ASP A 702 -31.35 -17.21 -7.05
C ASP A 702 -29.92 -17.64 -7.40
N LYS A 703 -28.95 -16.88 -6.88
CA LYS A 703 -27.48 -17.02 -6.92
C LYS A 703 -26.83 -18.38 -6.55
N ASN A 704 -27.64 -19.43 -6.48
CA ASN A 704 -27.24 -20.81 -6.28
C ASN A 704 -27.73 -21.70 -7.44
N LYS A 705 -28.33 -21.11 -8.47
CA LYS A 705 -28.96 -21.73 -9.65
C LYS A 705 -28.92 -20.76 -10.85
N LYS A 706 -27.97 -21.02 -11.76
CA LYS A 706 -27.80 -20.41 -13.10
C LYS A 706 -29.07 -20.19 -13.93
N ASP A 707 -30.07 -21.02 -13.68
CA ASP A 707 -31.37 -21.06 -14.33
C ASP A 707 -32.37 -20.91 -13.17
N SER A 708 -32.78 -19.66 -12.91
CA SER A 708 -33.54 -19.31 -11.71
C SER A 708 -34.94 -19.89 -11.72
N ASP A 709 -35.59 -19.94 -12.90
CA ASP A 709 -36.97 -20.38 -13.06
C ASP A 709 -37.13 -21.82 -13.58
N GLY A 710 -36.15 -22.35 -14.32
CA GLY A 710 -36.09 -23.73 -14.80
C GLY A 710 -36.49 -23.94 -16.28
N ASP A 711 -36.51 -22.92 -17.13
CA ASP A 711 -36.87 -23.06 -18.56
C ASP A 711 -35.75 -23.64 -19.44
N GLY A 712 -34.49 -23.59 -18.98
CA GLY A 712 -33.33 -24.20 -19.62
C GLY A 712 -32.30 -23.23 -20.24
N TYR A 713 -32.44 -21.91 -20.06
CA TYR A 713 -31.41 -20.91 -20.36
C TYR A 713 -30.66 -20.46 -19.09
N ASP A 714 -29.48 -19.80 -19.22
CA ASP A 714 -28.83 -19.16 -18.06
C ASP A 714 -29.33 -17.70 -17.87
N ASP A 715 -29.49 -17.26 -16.62
CA ASP A 715 -30.10 -15.98 -16.25
C ASP A 715 -29.36 -14.81 -16.94
N TYR A 716 -28.03 -14.91 -17.04
CA TYR A 716 -27.18 -14.04 -17.83
C TYR A 716 -27.55 -14.03 -19.32
N GLU A 717 -27.68 -15.19 -19.98
CA GLU A 717 -28.07 -15.32 -21.39
C GLU A 717 -29.47 -14.75 -21.63
N GLU A 718 -30.42 -14.99 -20.74
CA GLU A 718 -31.75 -14.39 -20.80
C GLU A 718 -31.67 -12.86 -20.75
N LEU A 719 -31.02 -12.29 -19.74
CA LEU A 719 -30.89 -10.84 -19.59
C LEU A 719 -30.12 -10.21 -20.76
N LEU A 720 -29.09 -10.89 -21.27
CA LEU A 720 -28.32 -10.46 -22.44
C LEU A 720 -29.18 -10.42 -23.71
N ASN A 721 -30.09 -11.38 -23.87
CA ASN A 721 -31.05 -11.42 -24.97
C ASN A 721 -32.33 -10.59 -24.71
N GLY A 722 -32.54 -10.11 -23.48
CA GLY A 722 -33.69 -9.31 -23.04
C GLY A 722 -34.94 -10.12 -22.69
N TYR A 723 -34.78 -11.36 -22.23
CA TYR A 723 -35.81 -12.17 -21.58
C TYR A 723 -35.77 -11.99 -20.05
N ASN A 724 -36.54 -12.77 -19.29
CA ASN A 724 -36.92 -12.47 -17.91
C ASN A 724 -36.73 -13.71 -17.01
N PRO A 725 -35.60 -13.81 -16.27
CA PRO A 725 -35.14 -15.02 -15.56
C PRO A 725 -35.93 -15.40 -14.29
N LEU A 726 -37.24 -15.17 -14.32
CA LEU A 726 -38.21 -15.37 -13.25
C LEU A 726 -39.57 -15.79 -13.84
N SER A 727 -39.59 -16.36 -15.05
CA SER A 727 -40.77 -16.53 -15.89
C SER A 727 -40.63 -17.59 -17.02
N LEU A 728 -40.71 -18.87 -16.62
CA LEU A 728 -41.00 -20.16 -17.31
C LEU A 728 -41.68 -20.21 -18.71
N GLU A 729 -42.19 -19.10 -19.24
CA GLU A 729 -42.71 -18.95 -20.61
C GLU A 729 -41.76 -18.13 -21.52
N SER A 730 -40.46 -18.05 -21.16
CA SER A 730 -39.38 -17.32 -21.88
C SER A 730 -39.77 -15.88 -22.27
N VAL A 731 -40.24 -15.09 -21.30
CA VAL A 731 -40.99 -13.85 -21.57
C VAL A 731 -40.08 -12.65 -21.81
N LYS A 732 -40.14 -12.08 -23.02
CA LYS A 732 -39.31 -10.91 -23.38
C LYS A 732 -39.69 -9.65 -22.58
N ILE A 733 -38.73 -9.03 -21.89
CA ILE A 733 -38.97 -7.82 -21.08
C ILE A 733 -39.39 -6.66 -21.98
N LYS A 734 -40.54 -6.07 -21.66
CA LYS A 734 -41.09 -4.92 -22.38
C LYS A 734 -40.63 -3.59 -21.78
N HIS A 735 -39.43 -3.15 -22.13
CA HIS A 735 -38.90 -1.86 -21.71
C HIS A 735 -39.71 -0.66 -22.27
N ASP A 736 -39.79 0.42 -21.49
CA ASP A 736 -40.34 1.72 -21.88
C ASP A 736 -39.20 2.74 -22.05
N LEU A 737 -38.77 2.90 -23.30
CA LEU A 737 -37.69 3.82 -23.67
C LEU A 737 -38.06 5.30 -23.46
N ASN A 738 -39.35 5.66 -23.39
CA ASN A 738 -39.77 7.03 -23.07
C ASN A 738 -39.69 7.28 -21.56
N PHE A 739 -40.05 6.28 -20.74
CA PHE A 739 -39.85 6.34 -19.29
C PHE A 739 -38.35 6.44 -18.96
N ALA A 740 -37.51 5.59 -19.56
CA ALA A 740 -36.05 5.67 -19.42
C ALA A 740 -35.51 7.06 -19.82
N LYS A 741 -35.88 7.57 -21.00
CA LYS A 741 -35.42 8.88 -21.50
C LYS A 741 -35.89 10.08 -20.67
N THR A 742 -37.04 10.00 -20.01
CA THR A 742 -37.53 11.05 -19.08
C THR A 742 -36.92 10.96 -17.68
N HIS A 743 -36.14 9.91 -17.42
CA HIS A 743 -35.41 9.69 -16.17
C HIS A 743 -33.89 9.61 -16.37
N ALA A 744 -33.42 9.83 -17.59
CA ALA A 744 -32.01 9.93 -17.97
C ALA A 744 -31.20 10.80 -17.00
N GLY A 745 -30.08 10.25 -16.53
CA GLY A 745 -29.13 10.90 -15.63
C GLY A 745 -29.58 11.02 -14.19
N LYS A 746 -30.69 10.40 -13.79
CA LYS A 746 -31.08 10.26 -12.38
C LYS A 746 -30.40 9.05 -11.77
N ILE A 747 -30.12 9.16 -10.46
CA ILE A 747 -29.92 8.02 -9.58
C ILE A 747 -31.29 7.64 -9.03
N PHE A 748 -31.65 6.36 -9.12
CA PHE A 748 -32.81 5.75 -8.51
C PHE A 748 -32.39 4.84 -7.35
N LEU A 749 -33.25 4.70 -6.35
CA LEU A 749 -33.16 3.73 -5.27
C LEU A 749 -34.39 2.82 -5.37
N ASP A 750 -34.22 1.50 -5.47
CA ASP A 750 -35.35 0.58 -5.41
C ASP A 750 -35.89 0.54 -3.97
N VAL A 751 -37.18 0.87 -3.79
CA VAL A 751 -37.83 0.94 -2.46
C VAL A 751 -38.70 -0.29 -2.13
N GLU A 752 -38.68 -1.31 -2.99
CA GLU A 752 -39.44 -2.55 -2.85
C GLU A 752 -38.52 -3.79 -2.67
N ARG A 753 -37.24 -3.70 -3.06
CA ARG A 753 -36.17 -4.67 -2.77
C ARG A 753 -35.31 -4.23 -1.57
N ASN A 754 -33.98 -4.30 -1.62
CA ASN A 754 -33.09 -4.07 -0.48
C ASN A 754 -32.58 -2.61 -0.35
N GLY A 755 -33.05 -1.68 -1.21
CA GLY A 755 -32.63 -0.27 -1.19
C GLY A 755 -31.61 0.10 -2.27
N GLU A 756 -31.47 -0.74 -3.31
CA GLU A 756 -30.34 -0.74 -4.23
C GLU A 756 -30.31 0.50 -5.14
N ALA A 757 -29.11 1.03 -5.35
CA ALA A 757 -28.90 2.22 -6.17
C ALA A 757 -28.65 1.87 -7.65
N TRP A 758 -29.26 2.66 -8.54
CA TRP A 758 -29.20 2.49 -10.00
C TRP A 758 -29.04 3.84 -10.70
N TYR A 759 -28.05 3.99 -11.59
CA TYR A 759 -27.89 5.19 -12.42
C TYR A 759 -28.40 4.95 -13.83
N ILE A 760 -29.23 5.86 -14.35
CA ILE A 760 -29.69 5.80 -15.75
C ILE A 760 -28.73 6.61 -16.60
N ASN A 761 -27.97 5.97 -17.48
CA ASN A 761 -27.01 6.67 -18.32
C ASN A 761 -27.72 7.55 -19.37
N PRO A 762 -27.42 8.86 -19.47
CA PRO A 762 -28.05 9.74 -20.47
C PRO A 762 -27.78 9.38 -21.93
N ASP A 763 -26.70 8.66 -22.24
CA ASP A 763 -26.25 8.43 -23.62
C ASP A 763 -26.88 7.18 -24.28
N ASP A 764 -27.19 6.14 -23.49
CA ASP A 764 -27.83 4.90 -23.97
C ASP A 764 -29.22 4.62 -23.35
N GLY A 765 -29.58 5.30 -22.26
CA GLY A 765 -30.86 5.13 -21.57
C GLY A 765 -30.99 3.85 -20.72
N LYS A 766 -29.90 3.11 -20.49
CA LYS A 766 -29.88 1.92 -19.64
C LYS A 766 -29.73 2.28 -18.16
N ARG A 767 -30.24 1.42 -17.27
CA ARG A 767 -29.92 1.43 -15.83
C ARG A 767 -28.65 0.62 -15.57
N TYR A 768 -27.77 1.17 -14.75
CA TYR A 768 -26.53 0.56 -14.29
C TYR A 768 -26.57 0.40 -12.77
N PHE A 769 -26.16 -0.77 -12.28
CA PHE A 769 -26.14 -1.09 -10.86
C PHE A 769 -25.01 -0.34 -10.14
N LEU A 770 -25.30 0.16 -8.93
CA LEU A 770 -24.35 0.90 -8.09
C LEU A 770 -24.25 0.33 -6.67
N GLY A 771 -24.84 -0.84 -6.40
CA GLY A 771 -25.02 -1.37 -5.05
C GLY A 771 -23.76 -1.87 -4.32
N ARG A 772 -22.56 -1.71 -4.90
CA ARG A 772 -21.25 -1.98 -4.26
C ARG A 772 -20.21 -0.96 -4.74
N PRO A 773 -19.12 -0.71 -3.99
CA PRO A 773 -18.16 0.35 -4.34
C PRO A 773 -17.47 0.09 -5.69
N ALA A 774 -17.16 -1.19 -5.97
CA ALA A 774 -16.51 -1.62 -7.21
C ALA A 774 -17.41 -1.45 -8.45
N ASP A 775 -18.71 -1.70 -8.33
CA ASP A 775 -19.66 -1.50 -9.43
C ASP A 775 -19.87 0.00 -9.68
N ALA A 776 -20.08 0.78 -8.60
CA ALA A 776 -20.20 2.23 -8.68
C ALA A 776 -18.97 2.90 -9.29
N PHE A 777 -17.76 2.50 -8.87
CA PHE A 777 -16.50 2.97 -9.44
C PHE A 777 -16.34 2.54 -10.92
N SER A 778 -16.76 1.32 -11.27
CA SER A 778 -16.74 0.86 -12.67
C SER A 778 -17.68 1.70 -13.54
N VAL A 779 -18.89 2.01 -13.07
CA VAL A 779 -19.84 2.89 -13.76
C VAL A 779 -19.26 4.31 -13.93
N MET A 780 -18.61 4.86 -12.90
CA MET A 780 -17.90 6.15 -13.01
C MET A 780 -16.78 6.10 -14.06
N ARG A 781 -15.94 5.06 -14.04
CA ARG A 781 -14.80 4.89 -14.96
C ARG A 781 -15.21 4.73 -16.42
N ILE A 782 -16.37 4.11 -16.69
CA ILE A 782 -16.80 3.75 -18.04
C ILE A 782 -17.75 4.79 -18.64
N LEU A 783 -18.62 5.40 -17.83
CA LEU A 783 -19.65 6.36 -18.28
C LEU A 783 -19.35 7.81 -17.87
N GLY A 784 -18.28 8.04 -17.11
CA GLY A 784 -17.80 9.36 -16.72
C GLY A 784 -17.12 10.10 -17.88
N LEU A 785 -17.42 11.39 -18.03
CA LEU A 785 -16.83 12.23 -19.07
C LEU A 785 -15.67 13.06 -18.53
N GLY A 786 -14.51 12.96 -19.18
CA GLY A 786 -13.37 13.83 -18.87
C GLY A 786 -13.68 15.31 -19.10
N ILE A 787 -13.31 16.15 -18.13
CA ILE A 787 -13.47 17.60 -18.16
C ILE A 787 -12.18 18.28 -17.63
N SER A 788 -11.74 19.36 -18.29
CA SER A 788 -10.62 20.18 -17.80
C SER A 788 -11.05 21.01 -16.59
N ASN A 789 -10.09 21.43 -15.76
CA ASN A 789 -10.35 22.30 -14.60
C ASN A 789 -11.04 23.59 -15.06
N SER A 790 -10.53 24.21 -16.13
CA SER A 790 -11.12 25.40 -16.75
C SER A 790 -12.57 25.25 -17.21
N ASN A 791 -12.97 24.08 -17.72
CA ASN A 791 -14.36 23.81 -18.13
C ASN A 791 -15.24 23.40 -16.94
N PHE A 792 -14.65 22.90 -15.85
CA PHE A 792 -15.34 22.54 -14.62
C PHE A 792 -15.66 23.77 -13.75
N ASP A 793 -14.75 24.74 -13.68
CA ASP A 793 -14.93 26.01 -12.97
C ASP A 793 -15.97 26.93 -13.64
N ASP A 794 -16.32 26.64 -14.90
CA ASP A 794 -17.33 27.29 -15.75
C ASP A 794 -18.76 26.71 -15.59
N LEU A 795 -19.01 25.81 -14.61
CA LEU A 795 -20.29 25.11 -14.40
C LEU A 795 -21.24 25.78 -13.40
#